data_AF-A0A1Y5PKX8-F1
#
_entry.id   AF-A0A1Y5PKX8-F1
#
_cell.length_a   1.000
_cell.length_b   1.000
_cell.length_c   1.000
_cell.angle_alpha   90.00
_cell.angle_beta   90.00
_cell.angle_gamma   90.00
#
_symmetry.space_group_name_H-M   'P 1'
#
loop_
_entity.id
_entity.type
_entity.pdbx_description
1 polymer ?
#
loop_
_entity_poly.entity_id
_entity_poly.type
_entity_poly.pdbx_seq_one_letter_code
_entity_poly.pdbx_strand_id
1 'polypeptide(L)'
;MDRGLADPDTRRVLDEFLQDAETGIFRGPYVRVRLPFRAAADGWREHLEWYEGFTPYGHQAGAFARLSTYHRDDDRPQPTLVTTGTGSGKTEAFLYPILDHVQRANRAGVTGTKALILYPMNALANDQAKRLTEMITGNPELVGVSAALYTGESGQKRTRVTKDGLITDREIIRDTAPDILLTNYKMLDQLLLRAADSNIWRQSAHSLTYLVLDEFHTYDGAQGTDVSMLLRRLGITLKSHWQTGDRRFAEDDWARPLGQITPVATSATLGDGGDPAEMLDFAETVFGERFQPDAVITESRLSFEEWADGATDRVVAAGWTPIAEPDRDGLLTAGAELDSERRALAILDALYTRTSEAKPLADADPLMLDLVKAHPVIATLVGETTEATPIDDSSPEAALIDLLSHVRAKFGRAALNVDVHLWIRELTRLGRAATGSPEFVWDDDGVRITDPDGAPASYLPAVYCRHCNRSGWGVVLGPTGWELDSDDSTIRRRKQRNDDRFRALIHAPAEAAAFDPTQQPDPHAASRLSWLVVPERRIALTTPSEKDVEEGNALPVLAHTGDSAGVDSVNDTCPSCRQTDGIRFLGSAISTMLSVSLSTMFGTPNLDSREKRALVFTDSVQDAAHRAGFIQSRSHALTLRTLVRQALAAGEADMDSLSHRLIDAAGTDRAHRYRLLPPELTEREAFAPFWNQAAVAVKMRNRVRRRLLLDILLEFGLRSGVGRTLESTGSAVATLDVAETLLRTCAAEALEAAEIQLSTSGPTDAQLIAWVRGVLERMRSRGAIDHEWFIKFRQQDGNRWWITGGRDRGEGMPGFGKGNSAPAFPVLGGSARDTDLASIHRLTWCYRGVGMKKVPSELG
;
A
#
# COMPACT_ATOMS: atom_id res chain seq x y z
N MET A 1 13.40 5.28 16.44
CA MET A 1 13.35 6.28 15.33
C MET A 1 14.60 7.17 15.33
N ASP A 2 15.78 6.63 15.67
CA ASP A 2 16.92 7.44 16.15
C ASP A 2 17.63 8.36 15.15
N ARG A 3 17.17 8.50 13.90
CA ARG A 3 17.83 9.36 12.89
C ARG A 3 16.88 10.14 11.95
N GLY A 4 15.69 10.53 12.42
CA GLY A 4 14.74 11.32 11.62
C GLY A 4 15.20 12.75 11.31
N LEU A 5 15.46 13.53 12.37
CA LEU A 5 15.99 14.90 12.30
C LEU A 5 17.30 15.01 13.11
N ALA A 6 18.18 15.93 12.71
CA ALA A 6 19.48 16.12 13.34
C ALA A 6 19.40 16.77 14.73
N ASP A 7 18.38 17.60 14.96
CA ASP A 7 18.14 18.26 16.24
C ASP A 7 17.30 17.35 17.17
N PRO A 8 17.84 16.92 18.32
CA PRO A 8 17.14 15.99 19.22
C PRO A 8 15.81 16.53 19.74
N ASP A 9 15.74 17.82 20.06
CA ASP A 9 14.53 18.45 20.60
C ASP A 9 13.44 18.55 19.55
N THR A 10 13.76 19.03 18.34
CA THR A 10 12.80 19.06 17.22
C THR A 10 12.31 17.65 16.88
N ARG A 11 13.19 16.64 16.94
CA ARG A 11 12.80 15.24 16.71
C ARG A 11 11.84 14.74 17.78
N ARG A 12 12.13 14.97 19.06
CA ARG A 12 11.26 14.55 20.17
C ARG A 12 9.87 15.17 20.05
N VAL A 13 9.78 16.48 19.82
CA VAL A 13 8.49 17.17 19.66
C VAL A 13 7.75 16.70 18.42
N LEU A 14 8.45 16.42 17.31
CA LEU A 14 7.82 15.82 16.14
C LEU A 14 7.27 14.43 16.46
N ASP A 15 8.03 13.58 17.15
CA ASP A 15 7.58 12.24 17.52
C ASP A 15 6.35 12.29 18.44
N GLU A 16 6.34 13.17 19.44
CA GLU A 16 5.18 13.43 20.32
C GLU A 16 3.97 13.92 19.51
N PHE A 17 4.17 14.88 18.59
CA PHE A 17 3.11 15.39 17.72
C PHE A 17 2.52 14.30 16.81
N LEU A 18 3.35 13.38 16.32
CA LEU A 18 2.88 12.30 15.45
C LEU A 18 2.19 11.17 16.23
N GLN A 19 2.57 10.93 17.48
CA GLN A 19 2.05 9.82 18.31
C GLN A 19 0.88 10.21 19.21
N ASP A 20 0.41 11.46 19.15
CA ASP A 20 -0.76 11.90 19.91
C ASP A 20 -1.98 11.02 19.65
N ALA A 21 -2.64 10.58 20.73
CA ALA A 21 -3.69 9.56 20.67
C ALA A 21 -4.98 10.05 19.97
N GLU A 22 -5.24 11.35 19.98
CA GLU A 22 -6.48 11.92 19.42
C GLU A 22 -6.24 12.55 18.04
N THR A 23 -5.14 13.25 17.88
CA THR A 23 -4.85 14.15 16.76
C THR A 23 -3.58 13.79 15.98
N GLY A 24 -2.84 12.77 16.44
CA GLY A 24 -1.67 12.25 15.78
C GLY A 24 -1.99 11.52 14.48
N ILE A 25 -1.01 10.75 13.98
CA ILE A 25 -1.16 10.08 12.69
C ILE A 25 -1.88 8.76 12.75
N PHE A 26 -1.97 8.14 13.93
CA PHE A 26 -2.61 6.85 14.11
C PHE A 26 -3.88 7.05 14.92
N ARG A 27 -4.99 6.43 14.48
CA ARG A 27 -6.19 6.26 15.30
C ARG A 27 -6.60 4.80 15.33
N GLY A 28 -6.88 4.30 16.53
CA GLY A 28 -7.14 2.89 16.80
C GLY A 28 -5.92 2.17 17.37
N PRO A 29 -5.95 0.83 17.43
CA PRO A 29 -6.88 -0.02 16.69
C PRO A 29 -8.32 0.04 17.19
N TYR A 30 -9.26 -0.04 16.24
CA TYR A 30 -10.67 -0.30 16.52
C TYR A 30 -10.96 -1.75 16.19
N VAL A 31 -11.49 -2.48 17.16
CA VAL A 31 -11.78 -3.90 17.01
C VAL A 31 -13.28 -4.13 16.97
N ARG A 32 -13.69 -5.03 16.08
CA ARG A 32 -15.05 -5.56 16.03
C ARG A 32 -15.01 -7.08 16.02
N VAL A 33 -15.68 -7.71 16.97
CA VAL A 33 -15.77 -9.17 17.06
C VAL A 33 -17.16 -9.61 16.60
N ARG A 34 -17.19 -10.55 15.64
CA ARG A 34 -18.43 -11.00 15.00
C ARG A 34 -18.65 -12.49 15.20
N LEU A 35 -19.87 -12.83 15.61
CA LEU A 35 -20.33 -14.21 15.74
C LEU A 35 -20.40 -14.93 14.39
N PRO A 36 -20.18 -16.26 14.33
CA PRO A 36 -20.31 -17.03 13.10
C PRO A 36 -21.68 -16.91 12.45
N PHE A 37 -21.71 -17.13 11.13
CA PHE A 37 -22.97 -17.22 10.39
C PHE A 37 -23.73 -18.49 10.79
N ARG A 38 -25.05 -18.37 10.86
CA ARG A 38 -25.96 -19.48 11.12
C ARG A 38 -26.12 -20.35 9.87
N ALA A 39 -26.07 -21.67 10.04
CA ALA A 39 -26.41 -22.62 9.00
C ALA A 39 -27.92 -22.58 8.68
N ALA A 40 -28.29 -22.83 7.43
CA ALA A 40 -29.69 -22.91 7.02
C ALA A 40 -30.43 -24.08 7.68
N ALA A 41 -31.73 -23.90 7.94
CA ALA A 41 -32.62 -24.95 8.45
C ALA A 41 -32.91 -26.03 7.38
N ASP A 42 -33.31 -27.23 7.81
CA ASP A 42 -33.36 -28.45 6.98
C ASP A 42 -34.25 -28.42 5.72
N GLY A 43 -35.07 -27.38 5.51
CA GLY A 43 -35.91 -27.20 4.31
C GLY A 43 -35.25 -26.48 3.12
N TRP A 44 -34.04 -25.93 3.25
CA TRP A 44 -33.43 -25.11 2.18
C TRP A 44 -33.25 -25.85 0.84
N ARG A 45 -33.15 -27.20 0.89
CA ARG A 45 -33.00 -28.06 -0.30
C ARG A 45 -34.22 -28.08 -1.19
N GLU A 46 -35.39 -27.69 -0.69
CA GLU A 46 -36.62 -27.63 -1.49
C GLU A 46 -36.56 -26.56 -2.59
N HIS A 47 -35.53 -25.71 -2.57
CA HIS A 47 -35.37 -24.59 -3.50
C HIS A 47 -34.34 -24.83 -4.62
N LEU A 48 -33.57 -25.92 -4.60
CA LEU A 48 -32.54 -26.24 -5.61
C LEU A 48 -32.56 -27.73 -5.95
N GLU A 49 -32.51 -28.07 -7.24
CA GLU A 49 -32.45 -29.45 -7.73
C GLU A 49 -31.01 -29.99 -7.78
N TRP A 50 -30.04 -29.15 -8.16
CA TRP A 50 -28.69 -29.61 -8.54
C TRP A 50 -27.66 -29.65 -7.40
N TYR A 51 -27.87 -28.93 -6.29
CA TYR A 51 -26.82 -28.67 -5.32
C TYR A 51 -26.85 -29.61 -4.11
N GLU A 52 -25.91 -30.55 -4.08
CA GLU A 52 -25.71 -31.50 -2.96
C GLU A 52 -24.53 -31.14 -2.03
N GLY A 53 -24.01 -29.91 -2.14
CA GLY A 53 -22.84 -29.48 -1.39
C GLY A 53 -23.11 -29.21 0.10
N PHE A 54 -22.27 -28.34 0.69
CA PHE A 54 -22.36 -27.99 2.10
C PHE A 54 -23.67 -27.25 2.42
N THR A 55 -24.14 -27.36 3.66
CA THR A 55 -25.29 -26.57 4.11
C THR A 55 -24.98 -25.06 3.97
N PRO A 56 -25.80 -24.29 3.21
CA PRO A 56 -25.61 -22.86 3.03
C PRO A 56 -25.90 -22.11 4.34
N TYR A 57 -25.53 -20.82 4.40
CA TYR A 57 -25.95 -19.97 5.50
C TYR A 57 -27.42 -19.59 5.40
N GLY A 58 -28.03 -19.18 6.52
CA GLY A 58 -29.45 -18.80 6.57
C GLY A 58 -29.82 -17.73 5.55
N HIS A 59 -28.97 -16.70 5.36
CA HIS A 59 -29.20 -15.65 4.37
C HIS A 59 -29.07 -16.14 2.92
N GLN A 60 -28.20 -17.12 2.66
CA GLN A 60 -28.11 -17.74 1.34
C GLN A 60 -29.38 -18.56 1.05
N ALA A 61 -29.85 -19.36 2.00
CA ALA A 61 -31.10 -20.11 1.87
C ALA A 61 -32.32 -19.19 1.70
N GLY A 62 -32.37 -18.05 2.41
CA GLY A 62 -33.39 -17.03 2.21
C GLY A 62 -33.39 -16.47 0.78
N ALA A 63 -32.20 -16.21 0.22
CA ALA A 63 -32.09 -15.82 -1.18
C ALA A 63 -32.51 -16.95 -2.14
N PHE A 64 -32.17 -18.21 -1.84
CA PHE A 64 -32.59 -19.36 -2.65
C PHE A 64 -34.11 -19.47 -2.71
N ALA A 65 -34.81 -19.33 -1.58
CA ALA A 65 -36.27 -19.40 -1.53
C ALA A 65 -36.96 -18.36 -2.43
N ARG A 66 -36.41 -17.12 -2.45
CA ARG A 66 -36.96 -16.02 -3.25
C ARG A 66 -36.61 -16.13 -4.74
N LEU A 67 -35.37 -16.51 -5.04
CA LEU A 67 -34.83 -16.53 -6.40
C LEU A 67 -35.07 -17.86 -7.12
N SER A 68 -35.47 -18.91 -6.41
CA SER A 68 -35.74 -20.20 -7.04
C SER A 68 -36.93 -20.10 -8.00
N THR A 69 -36.90 -20.94 -9.02
CA THR A 69 -38.02 -21.24 -9.93
C THR A 69 -38.34 -22.74 -9.91
N TYR A 70 -37.87 -23.44 -8.87
CA TYR A 70 -38.10 -24.86 -8.63
C TYR A 70 -39.30 -25.03 -7.70
N HIS A 71 -40.24 -25.91 -8.04
CA HIS A 71 -41.49 -26.16 -7.30
C HIS A 71 -42.29 -24.90 -6.91
N ARG A 72 -42.31 -23.87 -7.78
CA ARG A 72 -43.15 -22.69 -7.61
C ARG A 72 -44.37 -22.75 -8.53
N ASP A 73 -45.51 -22.36 -7.98
CA ASP A 73 -46.77 -22.21 -8.74
C ASP A 73 -46.78 -20.94 -9.62
N ASP A 74 -45.99 -19.93 -9.24
CA ASP A 74 -45.72 -18.73 -10.03
C ASP A 74 -44.41 -18.90 -10.81
N ASP A 75 -44.46 -18.68 -12.13
CA ASP A 75 -43.34 -18.87 -13.06
C ASP A 75 -42.21 -17.83 -12.84
N ARG A 76 -42.45 -16.71 -12.13
CA ARG A 76 -41.45 -15.66 -11.91
C ARG A 76 -40.80 -15.72 -10.51
N PRO A 77 -39.46 -15.66 -10.41
CA PRO A 77 -38.78 -15.47 -9.13
C PRO A 77 -39.05 -14.07 -8.53
N GLN A 78 -38.74 -13.88 -7.25
CA GLN A 78 -39.05 -12.64 -6.54
C GLN A 78 -37.85 -11.67 -6.51
N PRO A 79 -38.07 -10.35 -6.71
CA PRO A 79 -37.05 -9.33 -6.52
C PRO A 79 -36.35 -9.50 -5.17
N THR A 80 -35.02 -9.45 -5.16
CA THR A 80 -34.23 -9.76 -3.95
C THR A 80 -33.00 -8.85 -3.84
N LEU A 81 -32.76 -8.37 -2.64
CA LEU A 81 -31.63 -7.52 -2.29
C LEU A 81 -30.84 -8.15 -1.15
N VAL A 82 -29.63 -8.61 -1.43
CA VAL A 82 -28.77 -9.31 -0.45
C VAL A 82 -27.81 -8.32 0.19
N THR A 83 -28.04 -7.98 1.46
CA THR A 83 -27.25 -7.03 2.25
C THR A 83 -26.43 -7.76 3.30
N THR A 84 -25.21 -8.12 2.92
CA THR A 84 -24.31 -8.85 3.84
C THR A 84 -22.87 -8.39 3.64
N GLY A 85 -22.03 -8.52 4.65
CA GLY A 85 -20.63 -8.12 4.62
C GLY A 85 -19.81 -8.91 3.60
N THR A 86 -18.60 -8.43 3.32
CA THR A 86 -17.67 -9.11 2.40
C THR A 86 -17.32 -10.51 2.93
N GLY A 87 -17.29 -11.51 2.04
CA GLY A 87 -16.97 -12.90 2.42
C GLY A 87 -18.12 -13.69 3.06
N SER A 88 -19.32 -13.13 3.16
CA SER A 88 -20.54 -13.82 3.63
C SER A 88 -21.14 -14.83 2.63
N GLY A 89 -20.62 -14.88 1.40
CA GLY A 89 -21.15 -15.71 0.32
C GLY A 89 -22.32 -15.10 -0.46
N LYS A 90 -22.32 -13.76 -0.65
CA LYS A 90 -23.27 -13.02 -1.51
C LYS A 90 -23.38 -13.59 -2.92
N THR A 91 -22.25 -13.92 -3.53
CA THR A 91 -22.21 -14.45 -4.89
C THR A 91 -22.99 -15.77 -4.98
N GLU A 92 -22.74 -16.70 -4.08
CA GLU A 92 -23.45 -17.99 -4.02
C GLU A 92 -24.95 -17.78 -3.79
N ALA A 93 -25.34 -16.78 -2.99
CA ALA A 93 -26.74 -16.48 -2.66
C ALA A 93 -27.61 -16.27 -3.92
N PHE A 94 -27.08 -15.64 -4.97
CA PHE A 94 -27.80 -15.47 -6.23
C PHE A 94 -27.37 -16.46 -7.33
N LEU A 95 -26.10 -16.89 -7.38
CA LEU A 95 -25.64 -17.76 -8.46
C LEU A 95 -26.26 -19.16 -8.40
N TYR A 96 -26.46 -19.73 -7.21
CA TYR A 96 -26.97 -21.09 -7.09
C TYR A 96 -28.40 -21.25 -7.63
N PRO A 97 -29.37 -20.38 -7.28
CA PRO A 97 -30.70 -20.43 -7.88
C PRO A 97 -30.70 -20.08 -9.37
N ILE A 98 -29.81 -19.19 -9.81
CA ILE A 98 -29.66 -18.90 -11.25
C ILE A 98 -29.15 -20.14 -12.01
N LEU A 99 -28.12 -20.82 -11.51
CA LEU A 99 -27.56 -22.02 -12.11
C LEU A 99 -28.58 -23.16 -12.16
N ASP A 100 -29.37 -23.29 -11.10
CA ASP A 100 -30.49 -24.23 -11.05
C ASP A 100 -31.51 -23.98 -12.16
N HIS A 101 -31.97 -22.74 -12.29
CA HIS A 101 -32.88 -22.34 -13.35
C HIS A 101 -32.27 -22.57 -14.73
N VAL A 102 -31.02 -22.17 -14.94
CA VAL A 102 -30.32 -22.33 -16.22
C VAL A 102 -30.23 -23.79 -16.63
N GLN A 103 -29.84 -24.67 -15.72
CA GLN A 103 -29.71 -26.09 -15.97
C GLN A 103 -31.06 -26.73 -16.35
N ARG A 104 -32.15 -26.39 -15.63
CA ARG A 104 -33.51 -26.85 -15.97
C ARG A 104 -34.00 -26.30 -17.30
N ALA A 105 -33.78 -25.01 -17.56
CA ALA A 105 -34.15 -24.36 -18.82
C ALA A 105 -33.40 -24.99 -20.02
N ASN A 106 -32.11 -25.30 -19.86
CA ASN A 106 -31.33 -26.00 -20.88
C ASN A 106 -31.86 -27.41 -21.14
N ARG A 107 -32.24 -28.16 -20.10
CA ARG A 107 -32.91 -29.48 -20.24
C ARG A 107 -34.26 -29.37 -20.97
N ALA A 108 -34.97 -28.25 -20.80
CA ALA A 108 -36.20 -27.95 -21.53
C ALA A 108 -35.98 -27.39 -22.94
N GLY A 109 -34.72 -27.25 -23.40
CA GLY A 109 -34.38 -26.74 -24.72
C GLY A 109 -34.50 -25.23 -24.90
N VAL A 110 -34.59 -24.46 -23.80
CA VAL A 110 -34.63 -22.99 -23.83
C VAL A 110 -33.25 -22.44 -24.19
N THR A 111 -33.16 -21.71 -25.29
CA THR A 111 -31.92 -21.05 -25.75
C THR A 111 -31.90 -19.57 -25.36
N GLY A 112 -30.75 -18.90 -25.55
CA GLY A 112 -30.58 -17.50 -25.21
C GLY A 112 -30.13 -17.25 -23.77
N THR A 113 -29.82 -15.98 -23.47
CA THR A 113 -29.36 -15.55 -22.15
C THR A 113 -30.49 -15.64 -21.14
N LYS A 114 -30.22 -16.25 -20.00
CA LYS A 114 -31.15 -16.47 -18.88
C LYS A 114 -30.82 -15.60 -17.68
N ALA A 115 -29.53 -15.26 -17.52
CA ALA A 115 -29.08 -14.31 -16.51
C ALA A 115 -28.05 -13.32 -17.05
N LEU A 116 -28.27 -12.03 -16.76
CA LEU A 116 -27.33 -10.94 -17.01
C LEU A 116 -26.78 -10.44 -15.67
N ILE A 117 -25.47 -10.48 -15.49
CA ILE A 117 -24.81 -10.04 -14.26
C ILE A 117 -23.93 -8.84 -14.57
N LEU A 118 -24.21 -7.71 -13.92
CA LEU A 118 -23.50 -6.46 -14.07
C LEU A 118 -22.61 -6.23 -12.84
N TYR A 119 -21.33 -6.02 -13.12
CA TYR A 119 -20.34 -5.62 -12.12
C TYR A 119 -19.92 -4.16 -12.33
N PRO A 120 -19.57 -3.42 -11.26
CA PRO A 120 -19.08 -2.05 -11.37
C PRO A 120 -17.70 -1.96 -12.05
N MET A 121 -16.86 -2.98 -11.91
CA MET A 121 -15.47 -2.98 -12.38
C MET A 121 -15.07 -4.29 -13.07
N ASN A 122 -14.18 -4.20 -14.07
CA ASN A 122 -13.68 -5.39 -14.77
C ASN A 122 -12.92 -6.35 -13.86
N ALA A 123 -12.16 -5.84 -12.88
CA ALA A 123 -11.41 -6.68 -11.94
C ALA A 123 -12.37 -7.60 -11.16
N LEU A 124 -13.48 -7.05 -10.66
CA LEU A 124 -14.51 -7.83 -10.00
C LEU A 124 -15.18 -8.82 -10.97
N ALA A 125 -15.51 -8.38 -12.19
CA ALA A 125 -16.08 -9.27 -13.21
C ALA A 125 -15.15 -10.46 -13.55
N ASN A 126 -13.83 -10.22 -13.65
CA ASN A 126 -12.82 -11.24 -13.90
C ASN A 126 -12.72 -12.24 -12.73
N ASP A 127 -12.71 -11.75 -11.49
CA ASP A 127 -12.68 -12.61 -10.29
C ASP A 127 -13.95 -13.47 -10.19
N GLN A 128 -15.13 -12.89 -10.46
CA GLN A 128 -16.38 -13.64 -10.44
C GLN A 128 -16.51 -14.60 -11.62
N ALA A 129 -15.95 -14.27 -12.79
CA ALA A 129 -15.87 -15.18 -13.92
C ALA A 129 -15.04 -16.43 -13.58
N LYS A 130 -13.93 -16.27 -12.85
CA LYS A 130 -13.14 -17.41 -12.36
C LYS A 130 -13.95 -18.26 -11.38
N ARG A 131 -14.65 -17.62 -10.44
CA ARG A 131 -15.51 -18.30 -9.45
C ARG A 131 -16.64 -19.11 -10.12
N LEU A 132 -17.33 -18.51 -11.09
CA LEU A 132 -18.37 -19.18 -11.88
C LEU A 132 -17.78 -20.33 -12.73
N THR A 133 -16.57 -20.15 -13.28
CA THR A 133 -15.86 -21.21 -14.00
C THR A 133 -15.65 -22.43 -13.11
N GLU A 134 -15.16 -22.22 -11.89
CA GLU A 134 -14.93 -23.28 -10.91
C GLU A 134 -16.24 -23.98 -10.53
N MET A 135 -17.34 -23.24 -10.36
CA MET A 135 -18.67 -23.82 -10.12
C MET A 135 -19.16 -24.68 -11.28
N ILE A 136 -19.14 -24.17 -12.51
CA ILE A 136 -19.65 -24.92 -13.68
C ILE A 136 -18.79 -26.15 -13.97
N THR A 137 -17.46 -26.02 -13.91
CA THR A 137 -16.55 -27.11 -14.28
C THR A 137 -16.27 -28.11 -13.15
N GLY A 138 -16.57 -27.73 -11.91
CA GLY A 138 -16.43 -28.57 -10.72
C GLY A 138 -17.65 -29.44 -10.42
N ASN A 139 -18.82 -29.14 -10.97
CA ASN A 139 -20.06 -29.86 -10.69
C ASN A 139 -20.58 -30.58 -11.96
N PRO A 140 -20.67 -31.93 -11.96
CA PRO A 140 -21.15 -32.69 -13.12
C PRO A 140 -22.56 -32.30 -13.59
N GLU A 141 -23.44 -31.91 -12.66
CA GLU A 141 -24.80 -31.47 -12.93
C GLU A 141 -24.87 -30.20 -13.80
N LEU A 142 -23.83 -29.36 -13.78
CA LEU A 142 -23.78 -28.10 -14.54
C LEU A 142 -23.08 -28.26 -15.91
N VAL A 143 -22.78 -29.49 -16.33
CA VAL A 143 -22.22 -29.78 -17.64
C VAL A 143 -23.19 -29.30 -18.73
N GLY A 144 -22.68 -28.43 -19.62
CA GLY A 144 -23.47 -27.86 -20.71
C GLY A 144 -23.99 -26.45 -20.44
N VAL A 145 -23.86 -25.93 -19.21
CA VAL A 145 -24.13 -24.52 -18.94
C VAL A 145 -23.07 -23.66 -19.63
N SER A 146 -23.53 -22.75 -20.49
CA SER A 146 -22.68 -21.79 -21.19
C SER A 146 -22.66 -20.44 -20.45
N ALA A 147 -21.47 -19.89 -20.24
CA ALA A 147 -21.31 -18.59 -19.60
C ALA A 147 -20.19 -17.80 -20.28
N ALA A 148 -20.39 -16.49 -20.41
CA ALA A 148 -19.45 -15.61 -21.09
C ALA A 148 -19.10 -14.38 -20.25
N LEU A 149 -17.86 -13.93 -20.42
CA LEU A 149 -17.37 -12.65 -19.93
C LEU A 149 -17.22 -11.68 -21.10
N TYR A 150 -18.02 -10.61 -21.09
CA TYR A 150 -17.94 -9.54 -22.08
C TYR A 150 -17.48 -8.24 -21.41
N THR A 151 -16.18 -8.14 -21.15
CA THR A 151 -15.52 -6.89 -20.72
C THR A 151 -14.78 -6.29 -21.92
N GLY A 152 -14.57 -4.97 -21.93
CA GLY A 152 -13.90 -4.27 -23.05
C GLY A 152 -12.44 -4.71 -23.31
N GLU A 153 -11.91 -5.63 -22.50
CA GLU A 153 -10.52 -6.07 -22.47
C GLU A 153 -10.17 -6.99 -23.64
N SER A 154 -8.90 -6.93 -24.05
CA SER A 154 -8.32 -7.83 -25.04
C SER A 154 -7.56 -8.93 -24.32
N GLY A 155 -7.90 -10.19 -24.58
CA GLY A 155 -7.30 -11.35 -23.92
C GLY A 155 -7.39 -12.60 -24.79
N GLN A 156 -7.04 -13.74 -24.21
CA GLN A 156 -7.17 -15.03 -24.88
C GLN A 156 -8.64 -15.26 -25.28
N LYS A 157 -8.86 -15.50 -26.57
CA LYS A 157 -10.18 -15.84 -27.11
C LYS A 157 -10.54 -17.27 -26.73
N ARG A 158 -11.61 -17.44 -25.97
CA ARG A 158 -12.18 -18.74 -25.59
C ARG A 158 -13.57 -18.87 -26.20
N THR A 159 -13.81 -19.98 -26.88
CA THR A 159 -15.06 -20.28 -27.58
C THR A 159 -16.01 -21.17 -26.78
N ARG A 160 -15.56 -21.72 -25.65
CA ARG A 160 -16.31 -22.59 -24.74
C ARG A 160 -15.84 -22.40 -23.31
N VAL A 161 -16.71 -22.74 -22.36
CA VAL A 161 -16.34 -22.81 -20.94
C VAL A 161 -15.39 -24.01 -20.73
N THR A 162 -14.23 -23.75 -20.14
CA THR A 162 -13.26 -24.78 -19.72
C THR A 162 -12.75 -24.45 -18.32
N LYS A 163 -11.92 -25.33 -17.74
CA LYS A 163 -11.24 -25.03 -16.46
C LYS A 163 -10.39 -23.76 -16.51
N ASP A 164 -10.02 -23.28 -17.71
CA ASP A 164 -9.22 -22.08 -17.91
C ASP A 164 -10.04 -20.78 -17.94
N GLY A 165 -11.37 -20.87 -18.00
CA GLY A 165 -12.26 -19.71 -17.96
C GLY A 165 -13.54 -19.82 -18.78
N LEU A 166 -14.32 -18.73 -18.74
CA LEU A 166 -15.55 -18.52 -19.50
C LEU A 166 -15.30 -18.19 -20.98
N ILE A 167 -16.37 -18.17 -21.77
CA ILE A 167 -16.34 -17.71 -23.17
C ILE A 167 -15.97 -16.22 -23.21
N THR A 168 -15.00 -15.86 -24.05
CA THR A 168 -14.55 -14.47 -24.25
C THR A 168 -14.53 -14.07 -25.72
N ASP A 169 -14.74 -15.02 -26.63
CA ASP A 169 -14.81 -14.74 -28.06
C ASP A 169 -16.12 -14.03 -28.42
N ARG A 170 -16.00 -12.77 -28.83
CA ARG A 170 -17.16 -11.91 -29.16
C ARG A 170 -17.96 -12.43 -30.35
N GLU A 171 -17.34 -13.10 -31.31
CA GLU A 171 -18.06 -13.65 -32.47
C GLU A 171 -18.98 -14.79 -32.04
N ILE A 172 -18.47 -15.69 -31.18
CA ILE A 172 -19.25 -16.78 -30.61
C ILE A 172 -20.40 -16.27 -29.76
N ILE A 173 -20.16 -15.28 -28.89
CA ILE A 173 -21.19 -14.69 -28.01
C ILE A 173 -22.34 -14.06 -28.83
N ARG A 174 -22.04 -13.47 -29.99
CA ARG A 174 -23.04 -12.83 -30.86
C ARG A 174 -23.83 -13.84 -31.70
N ASP A 175 -23.16 -14.90 -32.12
CA ASP A 175 -23.76 -15.96 -32.92
C ASP A 175 -24.71 -16.79 -32.05
N THR A 176 -24.23 -17.26 -30.91
CA THR A 176 -25.00 -18.02 -29.91
C THR A 176 -24.92 -17.34 -28.56
N ALA A 177 -26.02 -16.71 -28.14
CA ALA A 177 -26.09 -16.04 -26.85
C ALA A 177 -25.86 -17.05 -25.70
N PRO A 178 -24.94 -16.77 -24.75
CA PRO A 178 -24.64 -17.67 -23.64
C PRO A 178 -25.77 -17.69 -22.63
N ASP A 179 -25.89 -18.75 -21.82
CA ASP A 179 -26.93 -18.84 -20.77
C ASP A 179 -26.75 -17.76 -19.70
N ILE A 180 -25.49 -17.46 -19.34
CA ILE A 180 -25.13 -16.42 -18.36
C ILE A 180 -24.15 -15.43 -19.00
N LEU A 181 -24.49 -14.15 -19.00
CA LEU A 181 -23.64 -13.08 -19.50
C LEU A 181 -23.13 -12.20 -18.36
N LEU A 182 -21.81 -12.19 -18.14
CA LEU A 182 -21.12 -11.31 -17.18
C LEU A 182 -20.57 -10.11 -17.94
N THR A 183 -20.92 -8.91 -17.49
CA THR A 183 -20.42 -7.67 -18.10
C THR A 183 -20.41 -6.52 -17.08
N ASN A 184 -20.17 -5.30 -17.54
CA ASN A 184 -20.31 -4.08 -16.75
C ASN A 184 -21.31 -3.13 -17.44
N TYR A 185 -21.80 -2.13 -16.72
CA TYR A 185 -22.82 -1.21 -17.24
C TYR A 185 -22.39 -0.45 -18.51
N LYS A 186 -21.11 -0.06 -18.62
CA LYS A 186 -20.58 0.61 -19.83
C LYS A 186 -20.60 -0.32 -21.04
N MET A 187 -20.28 -1.59 -20.83
CA MET A 187 -20.30 -2.60 -21.89
C MET A 187 -21.72 -3.01 -22.25
N LEU A 188 -22.65 -3.07 -21.29
CA LEU A 188 -24.08 -3.23 -21.58
C LEU A 188 -24.62 -2.09 -22.44
N ASP A 189 -24.22 -0.84 -22.15
CA ASP A 189 -24.58 0.31 -23.00
C ASP A 189 -24.16 0.10 -24.45
N GLN A 190 -22.91 -0.34 -24.65
CA GLN A 190 -22.39 -0.67 -25.97
C GLN A 190 -23.10 -1.86 -26.63
N LEU A 191 -23.41 -2.93 -25.88
CA LEU A 191 -24.11 -4.11 -26.38
C LEU A 191 -25.53 -3.80 -26.84
N LEU A 192 -26.20 -2.81 -26.25
CA LEU A 192 -27.55 -2.38 -26.65
C LEU A 192 -27.54 -1.47 -27.89
N LEU A 193 -26.45 -0.75 -28.13
CA LEU A 193 -26.37 0.24 -29.23
C LEU A 193 -25.80 -0.35 -30.53
N ARG A 194 -24.90 -1.34 -30.45
CA ARG A 194 -24.19 -1.87 -31.62
C ARG A 194 -25.05 -2.90 -32.36
N ALA A 195 -25.24 -2.67 -33.67
CA ALA A 195 -25.96 -3.60 -34.53
C ALA A 195 -25.39 -5.03 -34.51
N ALA A 196 -24.05 -5.17 -34.42
CA ALA A 196 -23.38 -6.47 -34.35
C ALA A 196 -23.73 -7.28 -33.09
N ASP A 197 -24.13 -6.62 -31.99
CA ASP A 197 -24.45 -7.25 -30.72
C ASP A 197 -25.99 -7.45 -30.55
N SER A 198 -26.81 -6.86 -31.43
CA SER A 198 -28.29 -6.89 -31.36
C SER A 198 -28.90 -8.30 -31.35
N ASN A 199 -28.23 -9.28 -31.97
CA ASN A 199 -28.71 -10.65 -32.04
C ASN A 199 -28.76 -11.34 -30.67
N ILE A 200 -27.91 -10.92 -29.72
CA ILE A 200 -27.91 -11.43 -28.34
C ILE A 200 -29.28 -11.20 -27.69
N TRP A 201 -29.82 -9.98 -27.83
CA TRP A 201 -31.09 -9.60 -27.23
C TRP A 201 -32.29 -10.25 -27.91
N ARG A 202 -32.23 -10.43 -29.24
CA ARG A 202 -33.24 -11.18 -29.98
C ARG A 202 -33.33 -12.63 -29.50
N GLN A 203 -32.20 -13.30 -29.35
CA GLN A 203 -32.14 -14.68 -28.84
C GLN A 203 -32.60 -14.78 -27.38
N SER A 204 -32.39 -13.73 -26.59
CA SER A 204 -32.64 -13.75 -25.15
C SER A 204 -34.00 -13.18 -24.72
N ALA A 205 -34.79 -12.66 -25.68
CA ALA A 205 -36.03 -11.92 -25.40
C ALA A 205 -37.08 -12.69 -24.59
N HIS A 206 -37.10 -14.02 -24.70
CA HIS A 206 -38.05 -14.89 -24.00
C HIS A 206 -37.41 -15.73 -22.89
N SER A 207 -36.08 -15.65 -22.71
CA SER A 207 -35.34 -16.49 -21.77
C SER A 207 -34.73 -15.70 -20.62
N LEU A 208 -34.52 -14.39 -20.77
CA LEU A 208 -33.84 -13.59 -19.75
C LEU A 208 -34.72 -13.41 -18.51
N THR A 209 -34.39 -14.16 -17.46
CA THR A 209 -35.15 -14.21 -16.21
C THR A 209 -34.50 -13.41 -15.09
N TYR A 210 -33.17 -13.26 -15.08
CA TYR A 210 -32.45 -12.57 -13.99
C TYR A 210 -31.59 -11.41 -14.50
N LEU A 211 -31.63 -10.30 -13.76
CA LEU A 211 -30.66 -9.22 -13.86
C LEU A 211 -30.06 -8.96 -12.49
N VAL A 212 -28.76 -9.17 -12.35
CA VAL A 212 -28.03 -8.96 -11.10
C VAL A 212 -27.20 -7.67 -11.21
N LEU A 213 -27.39 -6.75 -10.26
CA LEU A 213 -26.46 -5.64 -9.99
C LEU A 213 -25.62 -6.00 -8.76
N ASP A 214 -24.36 -6.34 -8.97
CA ASP A 214 -23.43 -6.61 -7.87
C ASP A 214 -22.86 -5.28 -7.33
N GLU A 215 -22.62 -5.20 -6.02
CA GLU A 215 -22.16 -3.98 -5.34
C GLU A 215 -23.05 -2.77 -5.62
N PHE A 216 -24.34 -2.95 -5.39
CA PHE A 216 -25.41 -2.00 -5.68
C PHE A 216 -25.15 -0.58 -5.12
N HIS A 217 -24.46 -0.50 -3.99
CA HIS A 217 -24.05 0.76 -3.33
C HIS A 217 -23.12 1.64 -4.19
N THR A 218 -22.45 1.07 -5.19
CA THR A 218 -21.53 1.81 -6.08
C THR A 218 -22.26 2.57 -7.18
N TYR A 219 -23.57 2.33 -7.37
CA TYR A 219 -24.37 2.99 -8.39
C TYR A 219 -25.08 4.23 -7.85
N ASP A 220 -24.35 5.17 -7.24
CA ASP A 220 -24.95 6.38 -6.69
C ASP A 220 -24.91 7.58 -7.65
N GLY A 221 -25.59 8.67 -7.27
CA GLY A 221 -25.57 9.95 -7.98
C GLY A 221 -25.81 9.85 -9.50
N ALA A 222 -24.88 10.39 -10.28
CA ALA A 222 -24.95 10.39 -11.74
C ALA A 222 -24.84 8.97 -12.33
N GLN A 223 -23.98 8.12 -11.76
CA GLN A 223 -23.80 6.75 -12.24
C GLN A 223 -25.08 5.92 -12.04
N GLY A 224 -25.76 6.07 -10.91
CA GLY A 224 -27.04 5.42 -10.65
C GLY A 224 -28.13 5.83 -11.65
N THR A 225 -28.16 7.12 -12.02
CA THR A 225 -29.10 7.64 -13.01
C THR A 225 -28.86 7.01 -14.39
N ASP A 226 -27.60 6.92 -14.82
CA ASP A 226 -27.24 6.30 -16.10
C ASP A 226 -27.63 4.81 -16.14
N VAL A 227 -27.36 4.06 -15.07
CA VAL A 227 -27.75 2.65 -14.96
C VAL A 227 -29.27 2.49 -14.98
N SER A 228 -30.00 3.32 -14.24
CA SER A 228 -31.47 3.32 -14.22
C SER A 228 -32.07 3.48 -15.63
N MET A 229 -31.56 4.43 -16.42
CA MET A 229 -31.99 4.62 -17.81
C MET A 229 -31.57 3.47 -18.73
N LEU A 230 -30.36 2.92 -18.52
CA LEU A 230 -29.84 1.78 -19.26
C LEU A 230 -30.71 0.54 -19.09
N LEU A 231 -31.18 0.26 -17.86
CA LEU A 231 -32.07 -0.87 -17.56
C LEU A 231 -33.44 -0.73 -18.24
N ARG A 232 -34.01 0.47 -18.24
CA ARG A 232 -35.26 0.76 -18.99
C ARG A 232 -35.07 0.52 -20.49
N ARG A 233 -33.91 0.90 -21.04
CA ARG A 233 -33.58 0.65 -22.45
C ARG A 233 -33.44 -0.84 -22.75
N LEU A 234 -32.79 -1.62 -21.87
CA LEU A 234 -32.73 -3.08 -21.98
C LEU A 234 -34.14 -3.69 -22.05
N GLY A 235 -35.03 -3.28 -21.14
CA GLY A 235 -36.42 -3.73 -21.14
C GLY A 235 -37.17 -3.42 -22.43
N ILE A 236 -37.07 -2.17 -22.93
CA ILE A 236 -37.65 -1.78 -24.22
C ILE A 236 -37.10 -2.63 -25.37
N THR A 237 -35.79 -2.87 -25.41
CA THR A 237 -35.15 -3.69 -26.44
C THR A 237 -35.69 -5.11 -26.46
N LEU A 238 -35.81 -5.77 -25.30
CA LEU A 238 -36.32 -7.14 -25.23
C LEU A 238 -37.81 -7.22 -25.59
N LYS A 239 -38.62 -6.29 -25.08
CA LYS A 239 -40.06 -6.20 -25.40
C LYS A 239 -40.32 -5.95 -26.89
N SER A 240 -39.40 -5.30 -27.60
CA SER A 240 -39.52 -5.10 -29.05
C SER A 240 -39.53 -6.42 -29.85
N HIS A 241 -39.10 -7.52 -29.24
CA HIS A 241 -39.12 -8.86 -29.80
C HIS A 241 -40.31 -9.71 -29.32
N TRP A 242 -41.14 -9.19 -28.42
CA TRP A 242 -42.36 -9.86 -27.97
C TRP A 242 -43.51 -9.63 -28.96
N GLN A 243 -44.46 -10.57 -28.99
CA GLN A 243 -45.66 -10.46 -29.83
C GLN A 243 -46.87 -10.07 -28.98
N THR A 244 -47.68 -9.12 -29.46
CA THR A 244 -48.93 -8.75 -28.79
C THR A 244 -49.88 -9.95 -28.74
N GLY A 245 -50.36 -10.29 -27.54
CA GLY A 245 -51.24 -11.45 -27.32
C GLY A 245 -50.51 -12.77 -27.06
N ASP A 246 -49.18 -12.76 -26.92
CA ASP A 246 -48.41 -13.92 -26.48
C ASP A 246 -48.77 -14.31 -25.04
N ARG A 247 -49.33 -15.51 -24.87
CA ARG A 247 -49.83 -16.02 -23.58
C ARG A 247 -48.72 -16.30 -22.56
N ARG A 248 -47.45 -16.22 -22.97
CA ARG A 248 -46.30 -16.33 -22.05
C ARG A 248 -46.14 -15.09 -21.18
N PHE A 249 -46.67 -13.94 -21.59
CA PHE A 249 -46.51 -12.67 -20.90
C PHE A 249 -47.85 -12.16 -20.35
N ALA A 250 -47.90 -11.88 -19.06
CA ALA A 250 -49.04 -11.22 -18.42
C ALA A 250 -49.06 -9.71 -18.74
N GLU A 251 -50.20 -9.04 -18.54
CA GLU A 251 -50.29 -7.57 -18.73
C GLU A 251 -49.27 -6.82 -17.86
N ASP A 252 -49.03 -7.30 -16.64
CA ASP A 252 -48.03 -6.72 -15.72
C ASP A 252 -46.60 -6.82 -16.28
N ASP A 253 -46.27 -7.84 -17.09
CA ASP A 253 -44.97 -7.93 -17.78
C ASP A 253 -44.78 -6.78 -18.76
N TRP A 254 -45.84 -6.41 -19.48
CA TRP A 254 -45.77 -5.29 -20.42
C TRP A 254 -45.63 -3.95 -19.70
N ALA A 255 -46.22 -3.80 -18.50
CA ALA A 255 -46.13 -2.59 -17.69
C ALA A 255 -44.76 -2.41 -16.99
N ARG A 256 -44.16 -3.48 -16.45
CA ARG A 256 -42.89 -3.42 -15.72
C ARG A 256 -41.73 -2.96 -16.60
N PRO A 257 -40.87 -2.00 -16.21
CA PRO A 257 -39.76 -1.54 -17.03
C PRO A 257 -38.86 -2.65 -17.57
N LEU A 258 -38.57 -3.66 -16.75
CA LEU A 258 -37.72 -4.81 -17.10
C LEU A 258 -38.48 -6.04 -17.63
N GLY A 259 -39.80 -5.99 -17.77
CA GLY A 259 -40.57 -7.13 -18.24
C GLY A 259 -40.65 -8.26 -17.22
N GLN A 260 -40.38 -9.49 -17.67
CA GLN A 260 -40.33 -10.69 -16.82
C GLN A 260 -39.05 -10.81 -15.98
N ILE A 261 -38.01 -10.03 -16.32
CA ILE A 261 -36.72 -10.10 -15.63
C ILE A 261 -36.93 -9.76 -14.16
N THR A 262 -36.42 -10.62 -13.29
CA THR A 262 -36.39 -10.45 -11.85
C THR A 262 -35.10 -9.71 -11.47
N PRO A 263 -35.21 -8.50 -10.91
CA PRO A 263 -34.05 -7.75 -10.47
C PRO A 263 -33.48 -8.34 -9.18
N VAL A 264 -32.16 -8.47 -9.15
CA VAL A 264 -31.39 -8.93 -7.99
C VAL A 264 -30.29 -7.90 -7.75
N ALA A 265 -30.06 -7.55 -6.49
CA ALA A 265 -28.97 -6.67 -6.13
C ALA A 265 -28.23 -7.20 -4.89
N THR A 266 -26.94 -6.88 -4.79
CA THR A 266 -26.13 -7.22 -3.62
C THR A 266 -25.47 -5.95 -3.07
N SER A 267 -25.27 -5.86 -1.75
CA SER A 267 -24.54 -4.76 -1.15
C SER A 267 -23.78 -5.19 0.09
N ALA A 268 -22.63 -4.57 0.34
CA ALA A 268 -21.79 -4.80 1.52
C ALA A 268 -22.13 -3.92 2.71
N THR A 269 -22.67 -2.72 2.47
CA THR A 269 -22.59 -1.61 3.43
C THR A 269 -23.93 -0.91 3.69
N LEU A 270 -24.99 -1.25 2.96
CA LEU A 270 -26.32 -0.64 3.20
C LEU A 270 -27.13 -1.31 4.33
N GLY A 271 -26.57 -2.30 5.03
CA GLY A 271 -27.30 -3.16 5.98
C GLY A 271 -26.93 -3.00 7.46
N ASP A 272 -26.09 -2.04 7.84
CA ASP A 272 -25.71 -1.83 9.25
C ASP A 272 -26.83 -1.06 9.97
N GLY A 273 -27.89 -1.78 10.38
CA GLY A 273 -28.88 -1.35 11.38
C GLY A 273 -29.85 -0.21 11.01
N GLY A 274 -29.77 0.33 9.80
CA GLY A 274 -30.67 1.37 9.30
C GLY A 274 -32.05 0.86 8.85
N ASP A 275 -32.99 1.79 8.66
CA ASP A 275 -34.30 1.49 8.05
C ASP A 275 -34.11 0.98 6.60
N PRO A 276 -34.55 -0.26 6.27
CA PRO A 276 -34.43 -0.78 4.91
C PRO A 276 -35.21 0.03 3.86
N ALA A 277 -36.09 0.95 4.27
CA ALA A 277 -36.90 1.78 3.39
C ALA A 277 -36.06 2.58 2.37
N GLU A 278 -35.00 3.28 2.80
CA GLU A 278 -34.18 4.10 1.88
C GLU A 278 -33.55 3.25 0.77
N MET A 279 -33.11 2.05 1.13
CA MET A 279 -32.49 1.12 0.22
C MET A 279 -33.51 0.51 -0.75
N LEU A 280 -34.72 0.20 -0.27
CA LEU A 280 -35.83 -0.27 -1.10
C LEU A 280 -36.30 0.82 -2.07
N ASP A 281 -36.39 2.08 -1.63
CA ASP A 281 -36.73 3.23 -2.45
C ASP A 281 -35.68 3.47 -3.54
N PHE A 282 -34.40 3.33 -3.19
CA PHE A 282 -33.30 3.41 -4.14
C PHE A 282 -33.35 2.26 -5.16
N ALA A 283 -33.61 1.02 -4.72
CA ALA A 283 -33.81 -0.13 -5.60
C ALA A 283 -35.00 0.07 -6.55
N GLU A 284 -36.14 0.55 -6.05
CA GLU A 284 -37.30 0.87 -6.86
C GLU A 284 -36.99 1.95 -7.90
N THR A 285 -36.23 2.97 -7.53
CA THR A 285 -35.79 4.03 -8.45
C THR A 285 -34.92 3.48 -9.58
N VAL A 286 -33.94 2.63 -9.25
CA VAL A 286 -33.01 2.06 -10.24
C VAL A 286 -33.70 1.05 -11.15
N PHE A 287 -34.37 0.05 -10.58
CA PHE A 287 -34.99 -1.05 -11.35
C PHE A 287 -36.35 -0.69 -11.94
N GLY A 288 -37.08 0.25 -11.35
CA GLY A 288 -38.40 0.68 -11.77
C GLY A 288 -39.53 -0.28 -11.38
N GLU A 289 -39.32 -1.12 -10.38
CA GLU A 289 -40.33 -2.02 -9.78
C GLU A 289 -40.18 -2.01 -8.26
N ARG A 290 -41.31 -2.09 -7.55
CA ARG A 290 -41.34 -2.08 -6.08
C ARG A 290 -40.80 -3.38 -5.49
N PHE A 291 -39.87 -3.26 -4.55
CA PHE A 291 -39.39 -4.38 -3.73
C PHE A 291 -40.23 -4.47 -2.45
N GLN A 292 -40.66 -5.67 -2.09
CA GLN A 292 -41.36 -5.89 -0.82
C GLN A 292 -40.36 -5.82 0.35
N PRO A 293 -40.77 -5.49 1.59
CA PRO A 293 -39.86 -5.42 2.73
C PRO A 293 -39.07 -6.70 2.99
N ASP A 294 -39.67 -7.87 2.72
CA ASP A 294 -39.05 -9.18 2.82
C ASP A 294 -38.07 -9.49 1.68
N ALA A 295 -37.91 -8.59 0.70
CA ALA A 295 -36.89 -8.69 -0.34
C ALA A 295 -35.48 -8.40 0.17
N VAL A 296 -35.36 -7.70 1.30
CA VAL A 296 -34.06 -7.44 1.92
C VAL A 296 -33.65 -8.65 2.73
N ILE A 297 -32.61 -9.34 2.26
CA ILE A 297 -32.00 -10.47 2.95
C ILE A 297 -30.72 -9.98 3.64
N THR A 298 -30.74 -9.90 4.96
CA THR A 298 -29.61 -9.53 5.81
C THR A 298 -28.83 -10.75 6.30
N GLU A 299 -27.69 -10.53 6.95
CA GLU A 299 -26.88 -11.62 7.50
C GLU A 299 -27.61 -12.43 8.56
N SER A 300 -27.51 -13.76 8.47
CA SER A 300 -27.96 -14.65 9.54
C SER A 300 -26.76 -15.06 10.39
N ARG A 301 -26.66 -14.52 11.61
CA ARG A 301 -25.62 -14.88 12.59
C ARG A 301 -26.23 -15.64 13.78
N LEU A 302 -25.39 -16.42 14.44
CA LEU A 302 -25.73 -17.01 15.74
C LEU A 302 -25.75 -15.90 16.80
N SER A 303 -26.63 -16.03 17.80
CA SER A 303 -26.44 -15.33 19.07
C SER A 303 -25.26 -15.95 19.83
N PHE A 304 -24.77 -15.27 20.86
CA PHE A 304 -23.70 -15.83 21.68
C PHE A 304 -24.14 -17.13 22.35
N GLU A 305 -25.37 -17.17 22.87
CA GLU A 305 -25.96 -18.34 23.54
C GLU A 305 -26.02 -19.55 22.61
N GLU A 306 -26.49 -19.37 21.37
CA GLU A 306 -26.57 -20.46 20.39
C GLU A 306 -25.19 -20.95 19.95
N TRP A 307 -24.21 -20.04 19.86
CA TRP A 307 -22.84 -20.39 19.48
C TRP A 307 -22.11 -21.15 20.61
N ALA A 308 -22.37 -20.76 21.85
CA ALA A 308 -21.79 -21.34 23.06
C ALA A 308 -22.51 -22.61 23.56
N ASP A 309 -23.59 -23.02 22.91
CA ASP A 309 -24.44 -24.12 23.38
C ASP A 309 -23.66 -25.42 23.65
N GLY A 310 -23.90 -25.98 24.83
CA GLY A 310 -23.23 -27.16 25.39
C GLY A 310 -21.72 -27.04 25.61
N ALA A 311 -21.08 -25.89 25.37
CA ALA A 311 -19.62 -25.75 25.52
C ALA A 311 -19.19 -25.84 26.99
N THR A 312 -19.92 -25.20 27.89
CA THR A 312 -19.66 -25.24 29.34
C THR A 312 -19.64 -26.67 29.87
N ASP A 313 -20.61 -27.50 29.48
CA ASP A 313 -20.68 -28.89 29.91
C ASP A 313 -19.47 -29.71 29.43
N ARG A 314 -19.03 -29.49 28.18
CA ARG A 314 -17.84 -30.15 27.61
C ARG A 314 -16.55 -29.71 28.30
N VAL A 315 -16.42 -28.41 28.61
CA VAL A 315 -15.27 -27.83 29.34
C VAL A 315 -15.18 -28.40 30.75
N VAL A 316 -16.29 -28.42 31.50
CA VAL A 316 -16.36 -28.98 32.85
C VAL A 316 -16.07 -30.48 32.83
N ALA A 317 -16.64 -31.23 31.87
CA ALA A 317 -16.36 -32.65 31.72
C ALA A 317 -14.88 -32.95 31.37
N ALA A 318 -14.20 -32.02 30.70
CA ALA A 318 -12.76 -32.09 30.45
C ALA A 318 -11.89 -31.70 31.66
N GLY A 319 -12.51 -31.33 32.79
CA GLY A 319 -11.84 -31.01 34.04
C GLY A 319 -11.28 -29.59 34.13
N TRP A 320 -11.87 -28.66 33.37
CA TRP A 320 -11.54 -27.22 33.37
C TRP A 320 -12.71 -26.41 33.95
N THR A 321 -12.42 -25.34 34.69
CA THR A 321 -13.45 -24.47 35.28
C THR A 321 -13.04 -23.00 35.12
N PRO A 322 -13.91 -22.15 34.55
CA PRO A 322 -13.57 -20.76 34.25
C PRO A 322 -13.31 -19.97 35.54
N ILE A 323 -12.32 -19.08 35.50
CA ILE A 323 -12.03 -18.14 36.56
C ILE A 323 -12.96 -16.94 36.38
N ALA A 324 -13.83 -16.68 37.36
CA ALA A 324 -14.83 -15.62 37.26
C ALA A 324 -14.21 -14.23 37.06
N GLU A 325 -13.10 -13.96 37.75
CA GLU A 325 -12.34 -12.72 37.68
C GLU A 325 -10.86 -13.07 37.41
N PRO A 326 -10.46 -13.16 36.12
CA PRO A 326 -9.08 -13.45 35.76
C PRO A 326 -8.13 -12.34 36.23
N ASP A 327 -6.92 -12.72 36.64
CA ASP A 327 -5.89 -11.77 37.01
C ASP A 327 -5.43 -10.96 35.79
N ARG A 328 -5.56 -9.63 35.87
CA ARG A 328 -5.20 -8.71 34.78
C ARG A 328 -3.70 -8.78 34.48
N ASP A 329 -2.86 -8.81 35.51
CA ASP A 329 -1.40 -8.84 35.33
C ASP A 329 -0.96 -10.19 34.74
N GLY A 330 -1.60 -11.29 35.16
CA GLY A 330 -1.45 -12.61 34.55
C GLY A 330 -1.79 -12.62 33.05
N LEU A 331 -2.91 -12.01 32.65
CA LEU A 331 -3.30 -11.91 31.24
C LEU A 331 -2.33 -11.06 30.41
N LEU A 332 -1.88 -9.93 30.95
CA LEU A 332 -0.87 -9.08 30.30
C LEU A 332 0.46 -9.82 30.13
N THR A 333 0.89 -10.55 31.15
CA THR A 333 2.10 -11.38 31.11
C THR A 333 1.98 -12.47 30.06
N ALA A 334 0.83 -13.15 29.99
CA ALA A 334 0.55 -14.16 28.96
C ALA A 334 0.53 -13.54 27.55
N GLY A 335 -0.06 -12.35 27.39
CA GLY A 335 -0.11 -11.61 26.13
C GLY A 335 1.25 -11.15 25.58
N ALA A 336 2.26 -11.05 26.45
CA ALA A 336 3.63 -10.67 26.06
C ALA A 336 4.40 -11.80 25.33
N GLU A 337 3.89 -13.03 25.31
CA GLU A 337 4.53 -14.16 24.63
C GLU A 337 4.61 -13.95 23.11
N LEU A 338 5.81 -14.03 22.54
CA LEU A 338 6.02 -13.67 21.11
C LEU A 338 5.46 -14.71 20.13
N ASP A 339 5.31 -15.96 20.56
CA ASP A 339 4.79 -17.03 19.74
C ASP A 339 3.26 -17.13 19.89
N SER A 340 2.52 -17.05 18.79
CA SER A 340 1.05 -16.97 18.81
C SER A 340 0.39 -18.20 19.46
N GLU A 341 0.96 -19.39 19.26
CA GLU A 341 0.48 -20.62 19.89
C GLU A 341 0.68 -20.56 21.40
N ARG A 342 1.92 -20.31 21.86
CA ARG A 342 2.22 -20.22 23.29
C ARG A 342 1.43 -19.12 23.98
N ARG A 343 1.26 -17.98 23.31
CA ARG A 343 0.43 -16.86 23.79
C ARG A 343 -1.01 -17.31 24.01
N ALA A 344 -1.63 -17.96 23.02
CA ALA A 344 -3.00 -18.44 23.14
C ALA A 344 -3.16 -19.47 24.27
N LEU A 345 -2.23 -20.41 24.40
CA LEU A 345 -2.24 -21.41 25.48
C LEU A 345 -2.08 -20.74 26.86
N ALA A 346 -1.13 -19.81 27.00
CA ALA A 346 -0.89 -19.10 28.25
C ALA A 346 -2.08 -18.24 28.68
N ILE A 347 -2.76 -17.59 27.73
CA ILE A 347 -3.98 -16.82 28.02
C ILE A 347 -5.09 -17.77 28.50
N LEU A 348 -5.29 -18.92 27.85
CA LEU A 348 -6.29 -19.89 28.30
C LEU A 348 -5.98 -20.46 29.69
N ASP A 349 -4.71 -20.75 29.98
CA ASP A 349 -4.28 -21.17 31.32
C ASP A 349 -4.52 -20.07 32.38
N ALA A 350 -4.41 -18.79 32.00
CA ALA A 350 -4.73 -17.67 32.89
C ALA A 350 -6.25 -17.46 33.10
N LEU A 351 -7.08 -17.97 32.19
CA LEU A 351 -8.55 -17.86 32.26
C LEU A 351 -9.22 -19.03 32.98
N TYR A 352 -8.52 -20.15 33.19
CA TYR A 352 -9.12 -21.37 33.71
C TYR A 352 -8.34 -22.01 34.86
N THR A 353 -9.07 -22.64 35.78
CA THR A 353 -8.49 -23.62 36.71
C THR A 353 -8.67 -25.02 36.14
N ARG A 354 -7.69 -25.89 36.42
CA ARG A 354 -7.65 -27.25 35.89
C ARG A 354 -7.48 -28.28 37.01
N THR A 355 -8.25 -29.36 36.96
CA THR A 355 -8.09 -30.51 37.86
C THR A 355 -6.79 -31.28 37.60
N SER A 356 -6.31 -32.06 38.57
CA SER A 356 -5.07 -32.85 38.41
C SER A 356 -5.15 -33.93 37.32
N GLU A 357 -6.36 -34.35 36.95
CA GLU A 357 -6.61 -35.40 35.95
C GLU A 357 -6.79 -34.84 34.52
N ALA A 358 -6.99 -33.53 34.39
CA ALA A 358 -7.22 -32.89 33.10
C ALA A 358 -5.92 -32.79 32.28
N LYS A 359 -6.04 -33.13 31.00
CA LYS A 359 -4.90 -33.14 30.07
C LYS A 359 -4.39 -31.72 29.79
N PRO A 360 -3.09 -31.53 29.53
CA PRO A 360 -2.57 -30.26 29.01
C PRO A 360 -3.21 -29.94 27.66
N LEU A 361 -3.55 -28.67 27.45
CA LEU A 361 -4.06 -28.20 26.19
C LEU A 361 -2.90 -28.19 25.17
N ALA A 362 -3.14 -28.75 23.99
CA ALA A 362 -2.22 -28.66 22.86
C ALA A 362 -2.76 -27.69 21.80
N ASP A 363 -1.91 -27.24 20.88
CA ASP A 363 -2.36 -26.43 19.75
C ASP A 363 -3.38 -27.19 18.89
N ALA A 364 -4.36 -26.45 18.39
CA ALA A 364 -5.50 -26.98 17.63
C ALA A 364 -6.31 -28.08 18.35
N ASP A 365 -6.17 -28.24 19.66
CA ASP A 365 -7.05 -29.12 20.45
C ASP A 365 -8.49 -28.61 20.33
N PRO A 366 -9.47 -29.44 19.89
CA PRO A 366 -10.87 -29.04 19.78
C PRO A 366 -11.43 -28.38 21.05
N LEU A 367 -10.92 -28.73 22.23
CA LEU A 367 -11.30 -28.14 23.51
C LEU A 367 -11.02 -26.63 23.57
N MET A 368 -10.04 -26.13 22.81
CA MET A 368 -9.69 -24.70 22.76
C MET A 368 -10.87 -23.82 22.33
N LEU A 369 -11.62 -24.26 21.31
CA LEU A 369 -12.81 -23.55 20.87
C LEU A 369 -13.92 -23.58 21.93
N ASP A 370 -14.11 -24.71 22.60
CA ASP A 370 -15.08 -24.84 23.68
C ASP A 370 -14.71 -23.98 24.90
N LEU A 371 -13.41 -23.87 25.23
CA LEU A 371 -12.92 -22.96 26.28
C LEU A 371 -13.19 -21.49 25.94
N VAL A 372 -13.01 -21.06 24.69
CA VAL A 372 -13.37 -19.69 24.30
C VAL A 372 -14.88 -19.47 24.39
N LYS A 373 -15.69 -20.42 23.92
CA LYS A 373 -17.15 -20.37 23.96
C LYS A 373 -17.71 -20.28 25.38
N ALA A 374 -17.12 -21.02 26.31
CA ALA A 374 -17.64 -21.16 27.67
C ALA A 374 -17.24 -20.03 28.62
N HIS A 375 -16.26 -19.19 28.27
CA HIS A 375 -15.71 -18.21 29.22
C HIS A 375 -16.55 -16.91 29.26
N PRO A 376 -17.00 -16.45 30.46
CA PRO A 376 -17.81 -15.23 30.59
C PRO A 376 -17.14 -13.96 30.04
N VAL A 377 -15.83 -13.77 30.27
CA VAL A 377 -15.09 -12.60 29.75
C VAL A 377 -15.18 -12.48 28.23
N ILE A 378 -15.26 -13.60 27.50
CA ILE A 378 -15.37 -13.59 26.04
C ILE A 378 -16.79 -13.16 25.64
N ALA A 379 -17.81 -13.59 26.38
CA ALA A 379 -19.18 -13.13 26.18
C ALA A 379 -19.30 -11.61 26.35
N THR A 380 -18.71 -11.07 27.41
CA THR A 380 -18.64 -9.62 27.67
C THR A 380 -17.91 -8.89 26.54
N LEU A 381 -16.71 -9.36 26.17
CA LEU A 381 -15.92 -8.76 25.08
C LEU A 381 -16.70 -8.74 23.76
N VAL A 382 -17.39 -9.82 23.40
CA VAL A 382 -18.24 -9.87 22.19
C VAL A 382 -19.37 -8.84 22.27
N GLY A 383 -20.02 -8.71 23.43
CA GLY A 383 -21.06 -7.71 23.64
C GLY A 383 -20.57 -6.26 23.47
N GLU A 384 -19.39 -5.95 24.00
CA GLU A 384 -18.79 -4.61 23.98
C GLU A 384 -18.14 -4.24 22.63
N THR A 385 -17.86 -5.24 21.78
CA THR A 385 -17.18 -5.07 20.48
C THR A 385 -18.05 -5.48 19.29
N THR A 386 -19.38 -5.44 19.46
CA THR A 386 -20.33 -5.64 18.35
C THR A 386 -20.16 -4.55 17.28
N GLU A 387 -19.96 -3.32 17.73
CA GLU A 387 -19.52 -2.18 16.91
C GLU A 387 -18.00 -2.03 16.97
N ALA A 388 -17.43 -1.24 16.06
CA ALA A 388 -16.00 -0.98 16.06
C ALA A 388 -15.60 -0.11 17.26
N THR A 389 -14.99 -0.72 18.27
CA THR A 389 -14.63 -0.10 19.56
C THR A 389 -13.11 0.08 19.65
N PRO A 390 -12.60 1.26 20.10
CA PRO A 390 -11.16 1.44 20.31
C PRO A 390 -10.66 0.53 21.44
N ILE A 391 -9.52 -0.12 21.24
CA ILE A 391 -8.85 -0.93 22.25
C ILE A 391 -7.42 -0.39 22.43
N ASP A 392 -6.98 -0.34 23.69
CA ASP A 392 -5.58 -0.08 24.03
C ASP A 392 -4.75 -1.35 23.85
N ASP A 393 -3.70 -1.29 23.02
CA ASP A 393 -2.82 -2.44 22.73
C ASP A 393 -2.12 -3.00 23.97
N SER A 394 -2.05 -2.24 25.07
CA SER A 394 -1.49 -2.66 26.35
C SER A 394 -2.51 -3.20 27.34
N SER A 395 -3.76 -3.39 26.91
CA SER A 395 -4.86 -3.85 27.76
C SER A 395 -5.02 -5.38 27.76
N PRO A 396 -5.62 -5.98 28.81
CA PRO A 396 -6.00 -7.40 28.80
C PRO A 396 -6.92 -7.77 27.63
N GLU A 397 -7.77 -6.85 27.20
CA GLU A 397 -8.68 -7.01 26.06
C GLU A 397 -7.88 -7.26 24.77
N ALA A 398 -6.75 -6.58 24.56
CA ALA A 398 -5.86 -6.84 23.42
C ALA A 398 -5.31 -8.28 23.44
N ALA A 399 -4.94 -8.80 24.62
CA ALA A 399 -4.51 -10.20 24.75
C ALA A 399 -5.66 -11.17 24.40
N LEU A 400 -6.90 -10.88 24.82
CA LEU A 400 -8.06 -11.69 24.43
C LEU A 400 -8.29 -11.66 22.92
N ILE A 401 -8.12 -10.52 22.26
CA ILE A 401 -8.21 -10.40 20.80
C ILE A 401 -7.16 -11.24 20.07
N ASP A 402 -5.93 -11.32 20.60
CA ASP A 402 -4.89 -12.21 20.08
C ASP A 402 -5.29 -13.69 20.19
N LEU A 403 -5.83 -14.09 21.35
CA LEU A 403 -6.39 -15.44 21.55
C LEU A 403 -7.48 -15.74 20.52
N LEU A 404 -8.45 -14.84 20.35
CA LEU A 404 -9.53 -15.02 19.39
C LEU A 404 -9.01 -15.13 17.96
N SER A 405 -7.99 -14.36 17.60
CA SER A 405 -7.35 -14.39 16.28
C SER A 405 -6.63 -15.73 16.03
N HIS A 406 -5.91 -16.26 17.03
CA HIS A 406 -5.28 -17.59 16.95
C HIS A 406 -6.33 -18.70 16.80
N VAL A 407 -7.37 -18.68 17.62
CA VAL A 407 -8.48 -19.64 17.56
C VAL A 407 -9.19 -19.57 16.20
N ARG A 408 -9.40 -18.38 15.64
CA ARG A 408 -9.93 -18.20 14.29
C ARG A 408 -9.03 -18.81 13.22
N ALA A 409 -7.71 -18.66 13.33
CA ALA A 409 -6.76 -19.27 12.41
C ALA A 409 -6.80 -20.81 12.44
N LYS A 410 -7.03 -21.41 13.61
CA LYS A 410 -7.06 -22.88 13.79
C LYS A 410 -8.41 -23.53 13.45
N PHE A 411 -9.52 -22.93 13.88
CA PHE A 411 -10.87 -23.51 13.76
C PHE A 411 -11.71 -22.89 12.65
N GLY A 412 -11.19 -21.89 11.95
CA GLY A 412 -11.82 -21.26 10.80
C GLY A 412 -13.21 -20.69 11.13
N ARG A 413 -14.20 -21.02 10.29
CA ARG A 413 -15.52 -20.38 10.30
C ARG A 413 -16.36 -20.69 11.55
N ALA A 414 -15.99 -21.69 12.34
CA ALA A 414 -16.67 -22.03 13.59
C ALA A 414 -16.31 -21.10 14.76
N ALA A 415 -15.19 -20.38 14.67
CA ALA A 415 -14.73 -19.42 15.68
C ALA A 415 -15.19 -17.99 15.37
N LEU A 416 -15.13 -17.12 16.37
CA LEU A 416 -15.40 -15.68 16.24
C LEU A 416 -14.50 -15.06 15.15
N ASN A 417 -15.04 -14.10 14.42
CA ASN A 417 -14.28 -13.33 13.44
C ASN A 417 -13.84 -12.00 14.06
N VAL A 418 -12.56 -11.67 13.95
CA VAL A 418 -11.98 -10.42 14.47
C VAL A 418 -11.67 -9.49 13.30
N ASP A 419 -12.31 -8.32 13.28
CA ASP A 419 -11.99 -7.24 12.36
C ASP A 419 -11.18 -6.17 13.13
N VAL A 420 -9.97 -5.84 12.65
CA VAL A 420 -9.13 -4.76 13.23
C VAL A 420 -9.01 -3.63 12.21
N HIS A 421 -9.37 -2.42 12.63
CA HIS A 421 -9.31 -1.21 11.81
C HIS A 421 -8.29 -0.25 12.40
N LEU A 422 -7.31 0.13 11.58
CA LEU A 422 -6.32 1.15 11.92
C LEU A 422 -6.41 2.27 10.90
N TRP A 423 -6.55 3.50 11.39
CA TRP A 423 -6.57 4.68 10.56
C TRP A 423 -5.20 5.35 10.60
N ILE A 424 -4.69 5.70 9.42
CA ILE A 424 -3.40 6.38 9.27
C ILE A 424 -3.64 7.69 8.52
N ARG A 425 -3.36 8.81 9.17
CA ARG A 425 -3.41 10.15 8.57
C ARG A 425 -2.21 10.37 7.66
N GLU A 426 -2.44 10.96 6.49
CA GLU A 426 -1.34 11.38 5.61
C GLU A 426 -0.53 12.51 6.24
N LEU A 427 0.79 12.43 6.11
CA LEU A 427 1.70 13.48 6.55
C LEU A 427 1.78 14.58 5.49
N THR A 428 0.72 15.38 5.39
CA THR A 428 0.61 16.49 4.44
C THR A 428 0.70 17.84 5.13
N ARG A 429 1.41 18.76 4.46
CA ARG A 429 1.50 20.18 4.79
C ARG A 429 1.74 20.46 6.29
N LEU A 430 2.72 19.79 6.88
CA LEU A 430 3.16 20.13 8.24
C LEU A 430 3.68 21.58 8.30
N GLY A 431 3.12 22.35 9.23
CA GLY A 431 3.60 23.66 9.62
C GLY A 431 4.54 23.52 10.82
N ARG A 432 5.57 24.37 10.88
CA ARG A 432 6.45 24.52 12.04
C ARG A 432 6.38 25.95 12.54
N ALA A 433 6.19 26.14 13.83
CA ALA A 433 6.24 27.46 14.44
C ALA A 433 7.60 28.11 14.22
N ALA A 434 7.60 29.38 13.80
CA ALA A 434 8.79 30.22 13.74
C ALA A 434 9.07 30.76 15.14
N THR A 435 9.54 29.89 16.02
CA THR A 435 9.93 30.20 17.40
C THR A 435 11.22 29.46 17.76
N GLY A 436 11.84 29.82 18.89
CA GLY A 436 13.08 29.18 19.37
C GLY A 436 12.89 27.72 19.82
N SER A 437 11.68 27.36 20.25
CA SER A 437 11.30 25.99 20.60
C SER A 437 10.48 25.36 19.48
N PRO A 438 10.76 24.12 19.06
CA PRO A 438 10.02 23.49 17.97
C PRO A 438 8.56 23.22 18.38
N GLU A 439 7.63 23.55 17.50
CA GLU A 439 6.21 23.22 17.61
C GLU A 439 5.68 22.94 16.19
N PHE A 440 4.77 21.97 16.06
CA PHE A 440 4.19 21.55 14.78
C PHE A 440 2.68 21.69 14.77
N VAL A 441 2.13 21.90 13.57
CA VAL A 441 0.69 21.98 13.33
C VAL A 441 0.34 21.25 12.04
N TRP A 442 -0.86 20.69 11.99
CA TRP A 442 -1.47 20.25 10.76
C TRP A 442 -2.06 21.47 10.01
N ASP A 443 -1.37 22.02 8.99
CA ASP A 443 -1.91 23.18 8.25
C ASP A 443 -3.26 22.87 7.55
N ASP A 444 -3.59 21.59 7.36
CA ASP A 444 -4.73 21.11 6.57
C ASP A 444 -6.07 21.38 7.24
N ASP A 445 -6.13 21.16 8.56
CA ASP A 445 -7.31 21.28 9.41
C ASP A 445 -7.06 22.15 10.65
N GLY A 446 -5.84 22.67 10.83
CA GLY A 446 -5.48 23.65 11.86
C GLY A 446 -5.29 23.06 13.26
N VAL A 447 -5.24 21.73 13.40
CA VAL A 447 -5.16 21.04 14.69
C VAL A 447 -3.77 21.21 15.33
N ARG A 448 -3.75 21.73 16.56
CA ARG A 448 -2.57 21.90 17.41
C ARG A 448 -2.61 20.91 18.56
N ILE A 449 -1.44 20.39 18.92
CA ILE A 449 -1.28 19.37 19.98
C ILE A 449 -0.78 20.02 21.28
N THR A 450 -0.29 21.26 21.20
CA THR A 450 0.24 22.04 22.33
C THR A 450 -0.69 23.17 22.78
N ASP A 451 -0.42 23.65 23.99
CA ASP A 451 -1.20 24.55 24.84
C ASP A 451 -2.16 25.53 24.10
N PRO A 452 -3.49 25.41 24.29
CA PRO A 452 -4.48 26.34 23.74
C PRO A 452 -4.26 27.80 24.16
N ASP A 453 -3.57 28.01 25.29
CA ASP A 453 -3.31 29.33 25.88
C ASP A 453 -1.98 29.96 25.42
N GLY A 454 -1.27 29.32 24.47
CA GLY A 454 -0.05 29.83 23.88
C GLY A 454 -0.25 31.11 23.04
N ALA A 455 0.72 32.02 23.08
CA ALA A 455 0.73 33.21 22.21
C ALA A 455 0.63 32.80 20.72
N PRO A 456 -0.06 33.58 19.87
CA PRO A 456 -0.20 33.23 18.45
C PRO A 456 1.17 33.20 17.75
N ALA A 457 1.67 32.00 17.46
CA ALA A 457 2.90 31.79 16.71
C ALA A 457 2.65 31.88 15.19
N SER A 458 3.66 32.37 14.46
CA SER A 458 3.67 32.32 12.99
C SER A 458 4.13 30.94 12.53
N TYR A 459 3.28 30.19 11.83
CA TYR A 459 3.64 28.86 11.31
C TYR A 459 4.05 28.98 9.84
N LEU A 460 5.19 28.37 9.52
CA LEU A 460 5.71 28.31 8.15
C LEU A 460 5.88 26.85 7.74
N PRO A 461 5.84 26.52 6.44
CA PRO A 461 6.05 25.16 5.97
C PRO A 461 7.32 24.52 6.54
N ALA A 462 7.17 23.39 7.24
CA ALA A 462 8.29 22.66 7.80
C ALA A 462 9.15 22.06 6.67
N VAL A 463 10.45 22.36 6.66
CA VAL A 463 11.40 21.78 5.70
C VAL A 463 12.54 21.08 6.42
N TYR A 464 13.17 20.14 5.73
CA TYR A 464 14.40 19.49 6.19
C TYR A 464 15.33 19.18 5.03
N CYS A 465 16.61 18.99 5.33
CA CYS A 465 17.57 18.45 4.39
C CYS A 465 17.64 16.93 4.54
N ARG A 466 17.37 16.18 3.48
CA ARG A 466 17.45 14.70 3.49
C ARG A 466 18.87 14.11 3.58
N HIS A 467 19.91 14.95 3.53
CA HIS A 467 21.32 14.54 3.57
C HIS A 467 21.96 14.78 4.94
N CYS A 468 21.71 15.94 5.56
CA CYS A 468 22.22 16.26 6.90
C CYS A 468 21.15 16.23 8.00
N ASN A 469 19.89 15.93 7.65
CA ASN A 469 18.73 15.84 8.55
C ASN A 469 18.40 17.11 9.36
N ARG A 470 19.08 18.24 9.10
CA ARG A 470 18.73 19.52 9.73
C ARG A 470 17.42 20.04 9.17
N SER A 471 16.58 20.55 10.06
CA SER A 471 15.24 21.07 9.77
C SER A 471 15.19 22.59 9.88
N GLY A 472 14.10 23.16 9.39
CA GLY A 472 13.91 24.60 9.32
C GLY A 472 12.56 24.97 8.71
N TRP A 473 12.50 26.15 8.11
CA TRP A 473 11.29 26.73 7.52
C TRP A 473 11.47 27.00 6.03
N GLY A 474 10.43 26.76 5.24
CA GLY A 474 10.35 27.19 3.84
C GLY A 474 9.61 28.51 3.74
N VAL A 475 10.21 29.50 3.06
CA VAL A 475 9.60 30.81 2.83
C VAL A 475 9.71 31.21 1.37
N VAL A 476 8.92 32.19 0.97
CA VAL A 476 9.11 32.91 -0.31
C VAL A 476 9.39 34.35 0.03
N LEU A 477 10.41 34.93 -0.60
CA LEU A 477 10.70 36.35 -0.46
C LEU A 477 9.76 37.18 -1.37
N GLY A 478 9.47 38.42 -0.97
CA GLY A 478 8.72 39.38 -1.81
C GLY A 478 9.43 39.70 -3.13
N PRO A 479 8.93 40.64 -3.95
CA PRO A 479 9.54 40.92 -5.26
C PRO A 479 10.99 41.42 -5.19
N THR A 480 11.33 42.17 -4.13
CA THR A 480 12.67 42.73 -3.89
C THR A 480 13.08 42.57 -2.44
N GLY A 481 14.39 42.64 -2.17
CA GLY A 481 14.92 42.59 -0.80
C GLY A 481 14.79 41.22 -0.12
N TRP A 482 14.74 41.27 1.22
CA TRP A 482 14.76 40.12 2.13
C TRP A 482 13.48 40.01 2.97
N GLU A 483 12.45 40.77 2.62
CA GLU A 483 11.11 40.64 3.17
C GLU A 483 10.44 39.38 2.64
N LEU A 484 9.64 38.74 3.48
CA LEU A 484 8.83 37.58 3.11
C LEU A 484 7.61 38.05 2.31
N ASP A 485 7.13 37.20 1.40
CA ASP A 485 5.86 37.40 0.70
C ASP A 485 4.71 37.48 1.74
N SER A 486 3.65 38.22 1.41
CA SER A 486 2.51 38.39 2.32
C SER A 486 1.56 37.19 2.35
N ASP A 487 1.63 36.30 1.36
CA ASP A 487 0.75 35.13 1.24
C ASP A 487 1.52 33.79 1.36
N ASP A 488 1.57 33.28 2.60
CA ASP A 488 2.22 32.02 2.95
C ASP A 488 1.55 30.79 2.31
N SER A 489 0.28 30.89 1.90
CA SER A 489 -0.45 29.80 1.24
C SER A 489 0.16 29.43 -0.13
N THR A 490 0.92 30.35 -0.73
CA THR A 490 1.52 30.16 -2.04
C THR A 490 2.88 29.44 -1.99
N ILE A 491 3.53 29.34 -0.83
CA ILE A 491 4.92 28.89 -0.69
C ILE A 491 5.13 27.52 -1.35
N ARG A 492 4.30 26.52 -1.01
CA ARG A 492 4.43 25.15 -1.53
C ARG A 492 4.24 25.09 -3.05
N ARG A 493 3.25 25.82 -3.58
CA ARG A 493 2.96 25.92 -5.03
C ARG A 493 4.08 26.64 -5.80
N ARG A 494 4.61 27.73 -5.26
CA ARG A 494 5.75 28.46 -5.86
C ARG A 494 6.99 27.58 -5.87
N LYS A 495 7.28 26.86 -4.77
CA LYS A 495 8.37 25.88 -4.73
C LYS A 495 8.22 24.80 -5.81
N GLN A 496 7.02 24.23 -5.98
CA GLN A 496 6.77 23.23 -7.04
C GLN A 496 7.02 23.77 -8.46
N ARG A 497 6.84 25.08 -8.67
CA ARG A 497 7.11 25.76 -9.94
C ARG A 497 8.57 26.21 -10.10
N ASN A 498 9.46 25.78 -9.20
CA ASN A 498 10.87 26.16 -9.17
C ASN A 498 11.06 27.69 -9.09
N ASP A 499 10.30 28.34 -8.22
CA ASP A 499 10.48 29.75 -7.92
C ASP A 499 11.85 30.01 -7.27
N ASP A 500 12.63 30.91 -7.88
CA ASP A 500 13.99 31.25 -7.45
C ASP A 500 14.02 32.21 -6.25
N ARG A 501 12.86 32.75 -5.82
CA ARG A 501 12.68 33.53 -4.58
C ARG A 501 12.32 32.66 -3.38
N PHE A 502 12.05 31.38 -3.56
CA PHE A 502 11.91 30.44 -2.45
C PHE A 502 13.22 30.36 -1.65
N ARG A 503 13.15 30.31 -0.32
CA ARG A 503 14.31 30.08 0.55
C ARG A 503 14.00 29.00 1.58
N ALA A 504 14.94 28.07 1.72
CA ALA A 504 14.98 27.19 2.88
C ALA A 504 15.83 27.86 3.97
N LEU A 505 15.27 27.99 5.17
CA LEU A 505 15.91 28.60 6.33
C LEU A 505 16.21 27.48 7.34
N ILE A 506 17.43 26.98 7.36
CA ILE A 506 17.82 25.86 8.23
C ILE A 506 18.15 26.39 9.62
N HIS A 507 17.52 25.86 10.68
CA HIS A 507 17.75 26.31 12.05
C HIS A 507 19.24 26.14 12.46
N ALA A 508 19.85 27.19 13.00
CA ALA A 508 21.29 27.30 13.19
C ALA A 508 21.74 27.90 14.54
N PRO A 509 21.26 27.36 15.68
CA PRO A 509 21.60 27.89 17.00
C PRO A 509 23.09 27.68 17.35
N ALA A 510 23.68 26.56 16.92
CA ALA A 510 25.09 26.27 17.15
C ALA A 510 26.02 27.24 16.41
N GLU A 511 25.70 27.54 15.14
CA GLU A 511 26.45 28.53 14.37
C GLU A 511 26.32 29.94 14.97
N ALA A 512 25.14 30.29 15.51
CA ALA A 512 24.93 31.56 16.18
C ALA A 512 25.72 31.67 17.49
N ALA A 513 25.77 30.59 18.29
CA ALA A 513 26.55 30.57 19.52
C ALA A 513 28.07 30.69 19.28
N ALA A 514 28.56 30.20 18.13
CA ALA A 514 29.96 30.30 17.72
C ALA A 514 30.27 31.57 16.90
N PHE A 515 29.26 32.39 16.59
CA PHE A 515 29.41 33.56 15.73
C PHE A 515 30.07 34.71 16.48
N ASP A 516 31.15 35.24 15.92
CA ASP A 516 31.83 36.43 16.41
C ASP A 516 31.27 37.67 15.65
N PRO A 517 30.50 38.56 16.31
CA PRO A 517 29.92 39.74 15.66
C PRO A 517 30.96 40.71 15.11
N THR A 518 32.21 40.63 15.58
CA THR A 518 33.31 41.50 15.13
C THR A 518 33.91 41.05 13.80
N GLN A 519 33.65 39.80 13.38
CA GLN A 519 34.06 39.28 12.08
C GLN A 519 32.99 39.58 11.03
N GLN A 520 33.37 40.32 9.99
CA GLN A 520 32.46 40.55 8.86
C GLN A 520 32.20 39.23 8.12
N PRO A 521 30.94 38.78 8.03
CA PRO A 521 30.62 37.59 7.26
C PRO A 521 30.94 37.83 5.79
N ASP A 522 31.55 36.85 5.14
CA ASP A 522 31.88 36.93 3.70
C ASP A 522 30.61 37.23 2.88
N PRO A 523 30.50 38.40 2.24
CA PRO A 523 29.32 38.78 1.47
C PRO A 523 29.14 37.93 0.21
N HIS A 524 30.21 37.25 -0.24
CA HIS A 524 30.18 36.36 -1.40
C HIS A 524 29.94 34.89 -1.02
N ALA A 525 29.78 34.59 0.28
CA ALA A 525 29.42 33.25 0.71
C ALA A 525 28.06 32.84 0.11
N ALA A 526 28.03 31.68 -0.54
CA ALA A 526 26.83 31.17 -1.17
C ALA A 526 25.69 30.92 -0.15
N SER A 527 26.05 30.54 1.08
CA SER A 527 25.15 30.45 2.24
C SER A 527 25.84 31.02 3.47
N ARG A 528 25.09 31.70 4.35
CA ARG A 528 25.62 32.22 5.61
C ARG A 528 24.58 32.20 6.73
N LEU A 529 25.06 32.44 7.95
CA LEU A 529 24.21 32.71 9.10
C LEU A 529 23.43 34.01 8.88
N SER A 530 22.15 33.98 9.19
CA SER A 530 21.19 35.08 9.05
C SER A 530 20.12 34.90 10.13
N TRP A 531 19.22 35.89 10.27
CA TRP A 531 18.19 35.86 11.31
C TRP A 531 16.81 36.05 10.68
N LEU A 532 15.90 35.12 10.97
CA LEU A 532 14.48 35.28 10.65
C LEU A 532 13.87 36.18 11.73
N VAL A 533 13.59 37.43 11.39
CA VAL A 533 12.93 38.39 12.28
C VAL A 533 11.43 38.22 12.11
N VAL A 534 10.82 37.48 13.03
CA VAL A 534 9.45 36.96 12.93
C VAL A 534 8.41 38.09 12.92
N PRO A 535 8.46 39.08 13.83
CA PRO A 535 7.47 40.18 13.83
C PRO A 535 7.51 41.04 12.57
N GLU A 536 8.72 41.23 12.01
CA GLU A 536 8.95 42.05 10.82
C GLU A 536 8.80 41.27 9.51
N ARG A 537 8.58 39.94 9.58
CA ARG A 537 8.51 39.03 8.43
C ARG A 537 9.64 39.29 7.42
N ARG A 538 10.89 39.33 7.90
CA ARG A 538 12.08 39.50 7.04
C ARG A 538 13.26 38.67 7.49
N ILE A 539 14.22 38.50 6.58
CA ILE A 539 15.53 37.92 6.88
C ILE A 539 16.53 39.06 7.09
N ALA A 540 17.06 39.17 8.30
CA ALA A 540 18.18 40.05 8.61
C ALA A 540 19.50 39.36 8.29
N LEU A 541 20.40 40.08 7.64
CA LEU A 541 21.75 39.62 7.31
C LEU A 541 22.79 40.07 8.34
N THR A 542 22.39 40.93 9.27
CA THR A 542 23.16 41.45 10.37
C THR A 542 22.55 40.97 11.68
N THR A 543 23.38 40.82 12.71
CA THR A 543 22.92 40.43 14.05
C THR A 543 21.85 41.41 14.55
N PRO A 544 20.64 40.92 14.90
CA PRO A 544 19.59 41.70 15.55
C PRO A 544 19.99 42.19 16.95
N SER A 545 19.15 42.98 17.60
CA SER A 545 19.42 43.41 18.98
C SER A 545 19.39 42.21 19.93
N GLU A 546 20.19 42.25 21.01
CA GLU A 546 20.21 41.17 22.03
C GLU A 546 18.80 40.89 22.57
N LYS A 547 18.02 41.96 22.79
CA LYS A 547 16.62 41.88 23.21
C LYS A 547 15.75 41.07 22.23
N ASP A 548 15.89 41.28 20.92
CA ASP A 548 15.10 40.55 19.92
C ASP A 548 15.45 39.07 19.86
N VAL A 549 16.70 38.72 20.18
CA VAL A 549 17.16 37.31 20.23
C VAL A 549 16.67 36.65 21.53
N GLU A 550 16.78 37.32 22.67
CA GLU A 550 16.34 36.83 23.98
C GLU A 550 14.81 36.64 24.06
N GLU A 551 14.05 37.55 23.46
CA GLU A 551 12.58 37.47 23.39
C GLU A 551 12.09 36.47 22.32
N GLY A 552 13.00 35.84 21.56
CA GLY A 552 12.65 34.88 20.50
C GLY A 552 12.06 35.50 19.24
N ASN A 553 12.15 36.83 19.09
CA ASN A 553 11.68 37.58 17.92
C ASN A 553 12.60 37.37 16.69
N ALA A 554 13.86 36.99 16.91
CA ALA A 554 14.82 36.75 15.84
C ALA A 554 15.49 35.37 15.95
N LEU A 555 15.26 34.50 14.96
CA LEU A 555 15.73 33.12 14.96
C LEU A 555 16.98 32.94 14.09
N PRO A 556 18.05 32.30 14.58
CA PRO A 556 19.25 32.06 13.79
C PRO A 556 19.01 30.97 12.74
N VAL A 557 19.31 31.28 11.48
CA VAL A 557 19.11 30.40 10.33
C VAL A 557 20.28 30.45 9.35
N LEU A 558 20.56 29.33 8.70
CA LEU A 558 21.39 29.29 7.49
C LEU A 558 20.50 29.46 6.27
N ALA A 559 20.81 30.46 5.45
CA ALA A 559 20.09 30.79 4.22
C ALA A 559 21.06 31.05 3.06
N HIS A 560 20.57 30.89 1.82
CA HIS A 560 21.32 31.26 0.62
C HIS A 560 21.27 32.77 0.41
N THR A 561 22.43 33.42 0.34
CA THR A 561 22.54 34.89 0.30
C THR A 561 23.38 35.46 -0.84
N GLY A 562 24.20 34.64 -1.51
CA GLY A 562 25.02 35.09 -2.64
C GLY A 562 24.27 35.12 -3.98
N ASP A 563 24.98 35.49 -5.05
CA ASP A 563 24.42 35.60 -6.41
C ASP A 563 23.82 34.29 -6.94
N SER A 564 24.30 33.14 -6.44
CA SER A 564 23.75 31.82 -6.79
C SER A 564 22.49 31.45 -6.03
N ALA A 565 21.97 32.28 -5.11
CA ALA A 565 20.92 31.88 -4.18
C ALA A 565 19.62 31.40 -4.86
N GLY A 566 19.23 32.04 -5.97
CA GLY A 566 18.07 31.62 -6.74
C GLY A 566 18.27 30.25 -7.39
N VAL A 567 19.41 30.06 -8.05
CA VAL A 567 19.80 28.78 -8.66
C VAL A 567 19.92 27.67 -7.62
N ASP A 568 20.52 27.96 -6.47
CA ASP A 568 20.65 27.03 -5.35
C ASP A 568 19.28 26.63 -4.79
N SER A 569 18.32 27.56 -4.75
CA SER A 569 16.96 27.29 -4.28
C SER A 569 16.15 26.45 -5.28
N VAL A 570 16.32 26.69 -6.58
CA VAL A 570 15.73 25.87 -7.66
C VAL A 570 16.29 24.44 -7.62
N ASN A 571 17.59 24.30 -7.37
CA ASN A 571 18.28 23.01 -7.31
C ASN A 571 18.16 22.28 -5.96
N ASP A 572 17.32 22.76 -5.04
CA ASP A 572 17.16 22.21 -3.69
C ASP A 572 18.48 22.09 -2.91
N THR A 573 19.45 22.96 -3.19
CA THR A 573 20.74 22.96 -2.49
C THR A 573 20.51 23.26 -1.01
N CYS A 574 21.05 22.44 -0.11
CA CYS A 574 20.95 22.70 1.32
C CYS A 574 21.84 23.88 1.74
N PRO A 575 21.33 24.88 2.48
CA PRO A 575 22.16 25.96 3.04
C PRO A 575 23.23 25.50 4.02
N SER A 576 23.03 24.35 4.68
CA SER A 576 23.98 23.80 5.65
C SER A 576 25.05 22.91 5.01
N CYS A 577 24.65 21.80 4.36
CA CYS A 577 25.62 20.83 3.84
C CYS A 577 25.99 21.04 2.36
N ARG A 578 25.36 22.02 1.69
CA ARG A 578 25.58 22.39 0.27
C ARG A 578 25.36 21.26 -0.74
N GLN A 579 24.72 20.16 -0.33
CA GLN A 579 24.30 19.11 -1.26
C GLN A 579 23.05 19.55 -2.03
N THR A 580 23.06 19.31 -3.34
CA THR A 580 21.91 19.52 -4.24
C THR A 580 20.83 18.47 -3.98
N ASP A 581 19.61 18.74 -4.46
CA ASP A 581 18.46 17.86 -4.29
C ASP A 581 18.18 17.51 -2.81
N GLY A 582 18.53 18.41 -1.89
CA GLY A 582 18.54 18.16 -0.45
C GLY A 582 17.28 18.58 0.29
N ILE A 583 16.67 19.72 -0.10
CA ILE A 583 15.56 20.33 0.64
C ILE A 583 14.23 19.66 0.31
N ARG A 584 13.48 19.24 1.34
CA ARG A 584 12.13 18.67 1.22
C ARG A 584 11.20 19.28 2.25
N PHE A 585 9.92 19.38 1.92
CA PHE A 585 8.90 19.57 2.94
C PHE A 585 8.84 18.33 3.83
N LEU A 586 8.70 18.54 5.14
CA LEU A 586 8.49 17.45 6.09
C LEU A 586 7.11 16.85 5.81
N GLY A 587 7.08 15.59 5.40
CA GLY A 587 5.85 14.91 5.00
C GLY A 587 6.11 13.51 4.43
N SER A 588 5.04 12.75 4.29
CA SER A 588 5.03 11.38 3.77
C SER A 588 3.69 11.10 3.11
N ALA A 589 3.74 10.69 1.85
CA ALA A 589 2.54 10.39 1.09
C ALA A 589 1.91 9.07 1.54
N ILE A 590 0.59 8.94 1.38
CA ILE A 590 -0.17 7.74 1.80
C ILE A 590 0.37 6.45 1.18
N SER A 591 0.79 6.49 -0.09
CA SER A 591 1.39 5.35 -0.79
C SER A 591 2.72 4.90 -0.17
N THR A 592 3.49 5.83 0.42
CA THR A 592 4.74 5.50 1.12
C THR A 592 4.44 4.81 2.43
N MET A 593 3.49 5.34 3.22
CA MET A 593 3.08 4.73 4.48
C MET A 593 2.50 3.34 4.26
N LEU A 594 1.58 3.19 3.29
CA LEU A 594 0.99 1.91 2.93
C LEU A 594 2.04 0.87 2.53
N SER A 595 3.04 1.26 1.73
CA SER A 595 4.13 0.34 1.34
C SER A 595 4.95 -0.11 2.54
N VAL A 596 5.24 0.79 3.49
CA VAL A 596 5.96 0.45 4.73
C VAL A 596 5.12 -0.47 5.61
N SER A 597 3.84 -0.18 5.82
CA SER A 597 2.94 -1.00 6.63
C SER A 597 2.79 -2.40 6.04
N LEU A 598 2.49 -2.51 4.74
CA LEU A 598 2.40 -3.81 4.05
C LEU A 598 3.70 -4.59 4.10
N SER A 599 4.84 -3.95 3.85
CA SER A 599 6.14 -4.62 3.88
C SER A 599 6.49 -5.09 5.29
N THR A 600 6.11 -4.33 6.32
CA THR A 600 6.34 -4.70 7.72
C THR A 600 5.45 -5.88 8.11
N MET A 601 4.14 -5.80 7.86
CA MET A 601 3.20 -6.88 8.16
C MET A 601 3.54 -8.17 7.40
N PHE A 602 3.80 -8.08 6.09
CA PHE A 602 4.16 -9.25 5.27
C PHE A 602 5.58 -9.75 5.54
N GLY A 603 6.43 -8.92 6.13
CA GLY A 603 7.76 -9.27 6.61
C GLY A 603 7.76 -10.01 7.95
N THR A 604 6.63 -10.02 8.67
CA THR A 604 6.50 -10.72 9.96
C THR A 604 6.84 -12.20 9.82
N PRO A 605 7.73 -12.74 10.69
CA PRO A 605 8.00 -14.17 10.75
C PRO A 605 6.70 -14.96 10.99
N ASN A 606 6.61 -16.19 10.49
CA ASN A 606 5.48 -17.11 10.70
C ASN A 606 4.11 -16.72 10.11
N LEU A 607 3.95 -15.55 9.48
CA LEU A 607 2.74 -15.24 8.72
C LEU A 607 2.63 -16.16 7.48
N ASP A 608 1.53 -16.92 7.37
CA ASP A 608 1.32 -17.85 6.24
C ASP A 608 1.37 -17.08 4.91
N SER A 609 2.17 -17.59 3.97
CA SER A 609 2.23 -17.07 2.61
C SER A 609 0.87 -16.91 1.92
N ARG A 610 -0.12 -17.75 2.26
CA ARG A 610 -1.48 -17.70 1.72
C ARG A 610 -2.27 -16.50 2.24
N GLU A 611 -1.91 -15.99 3.42
CA GLU A 611 -2.54 -14.86 4.10
C GLU A 611 -1.94 -13.51 3.71
N LYS A 612 -0.79 -13.49 3.00
CA LYS A 612 -0.14 -12.27 2.49
C LYS A 612 -0.87 -11.72 1.26
N ARG A 613 -2.12 -11.29 1.47
CA ARG A 613 -2.99 -10.70 0.45
C ARG A 613 -3.39 -9.31 0.90
N ALA A 614 -3.23 -8.33 0.02
CA ALA A 614 -3.65 -6.96 0.25
C ALA A 614 -4.59 -6.54 -0.88
N LEU A 615 -5.72 -5.95 -0.51
CA LEU A 615 -6.62 -5.24 -1.41
C LEU A 615 -6.49 -3.75 -1.09
N VAL A 616 -6.25 -2.94 -2.12
CA VAL A 616 -6.10 -1.49 -1.99
C VAL A 616 -7.20 -0.82 -2.79
N PHE A 617 -8.03 -0.03 -2.11
CA PHE A 617 -9.08 0.77 -2.71
C PHE A 617 -8.60 2.22 -2.87
N THR A 618 -8.96 2.84 -4.00
CA THR A 618 -8.62 4.24 -4.32
C THR A 618 -9.76 4.86 -5.14
N ASP A 619 -9.93 6.16 -5.05
CA ASP A 619 -11.03 6.89 -5.69
C ASP A 619 -11.01 6.87 -7.24
N SER A 620 -9.88 6.50 -7.84
CA SER A 620 -9.68 6.53 -9.29
C SER A 620 -8.83 5.35 -9.78
N VAL A 621 -9.13 4.85 -10.98
CA VAL A 621 -8.35 3.79 -11.65
C VAL A 621 -6.90 4.22 -11.94
N GLN A 622 -6.70 5.50 -12.28
CA GLN A 622 -5.38 6.06 -12.52
C GLN A 622 -4.56 6.11 -11.23
N ASP A 623 -5.19 6.51 -10.13
CA ASP A 623 -4.56 6.50 -8.82
C ASP A 623 -4.26 5.06 -8.37
N ALA A 624 -5.18 4.12 -8.54
CA ALA A 624 -4.96 2.70 -8.28
C ALA A 624 -3.70 2.17 -8.98
N ALA A 625 -3.57 2.41 -10.30
CA ALA A 625 -2.42 1.96 -11.08
C ALA A 625 -1.11 2.60 -10.60
N HIS A 626 -1.13 3.89 -10.31
CA HIS A 626 0.03 4.61 -9.79
C HIS A 626 0.44 4.09 -8.40
N ARG A 627 -0.52 3.95 -7.46
CA ARG A 627 -0.26 3.41 -6.11
C ARG A 627 0.25 1.98 -6.17
N ALA A 628 -0.35 1.12 -7.00
CA ALA A 628 0.08 -0.26 -7.15
C ALA A 628 1.55 -0.33 -7.61
N GLY A 629 1.92 0.39 -8.68
CA GLY A 629 3.30 0.43 -9.15
C GLY A 629 4.27 1.02 -8.12
N PHE A 630 3.85 2.08 -7.42
CA PHE A 630 4.66 2.70 -6.36
C PHE A 630 4.91 1.77 -5.17
N ILE A 631 3.85 1.11 -4.66
CA ILE A 631 3.93 0.15 -3.56
C ILE A 631 4.84 -1.01 -3.96
N GLN A 632 4.66 -1.56 -5.16
CA GLN A 632 5.46 -2.70 -5.62
C GLN A 632 6.95 -2.35 -5.70
N SER A 633 7.30 -1.18 -6.23
CA SER A 633 8.68 -0.70 -6.33
C SER A 633 9.31 -0.46 -4.95
N ARG A 634 8.59 0.20 -4.03
CA ARG A 634 9.07 0.50 -2.67
C ARG A 634 9.20 -0.76 -1.81
N SER A 635 8.24 -1.67 -1.89
CA SER A 635 8.27 -2.94 -1.16
C SER A 635 9.45 -3.81 -1.60
N HIS A 636 9.85 -3.76 -2.88
CA HIS A 636 11.05 -4.45 -3.37
C HIS A 636 12.32 -3.95 -2.67
N ALA A 637 12.51 -2.63 -2.53
CA ALA A 637 13.68 -2.08 -1.84
C ALA A 637 13.75 -2.51 -0.36
N LEU A 638 12.62 -2.52 0.35
CA LEU A 638 12.55 -3.01 1.74
C LEU A 638 12.81 -4.52 1.84
N THR A 639 12.29 -5.29 0.88
CA THR A 639 12.52 -6.73 0.79
C THR A 639 13.99 -7.03 0.55
N LEU A 640 14.64 -6.33 -0.40
CA LEU A 640 16.06 -6.49 -0.67
C LEU A 640 16.92 -6.26 0.57
N ARG A 641 16.64 -5.20 1.35
CA ARG A 641 17.37 -4.91 2.59
C ARG A 641 17.23 -6.04 3.61
N THR A 642 16.03 -6.61 3.72
CA THR A 642 15.77 -7.75 4.60
C THR A 642 16.59 -8.96 4.18
N LEU A 643 16.61 -9.26 2.87
CA LEU A 643 17.39 -10.37 2.32
C LEU A 643 18.90 -10.15 2.50
N VAL A 644 19.41 -8.93 2.26
CA VAL A 644 20.81 -8.58 2.49
C VAL A 644 21.18 -8.80 3.96
N ARG A 645 20.36 -8.32 4.90
CA ARG A 645 20.58 -8.54 6.34
C ARG A 645 20.63 -10.03 6.69
N GLN A 646 19.72 -10.84 6.12
CA GLN A 646 19.72 -12.29 6.33
C GLN A 646 20.97 -12.96 5.75
N ALA A 647 21.42 -12.56 4.56
CA ALA A 647 22.64 -13.11 3.94
C ALA A 647 23.92 -12.72 4.69
N LEU A 648 23.94 -11.55 5.34
CA LEU A 648 25.03 -11.10 6.20
C LEU A 648 25.05 -11.78 7.59
N ALA A 649 23.98 -12.51 7.97
CA ALA A 649 24.01 -13.33 9.19
C ALA A 649 25.06 -14.45 9.13
N ALA A 650 25.49 -14.84 7.92
CA ALA A 650 26.59 -15.78 7.69
C ALA A 650 28.00 -15.15 7.84
N GLY A 651 28.09 -13.87 8.22
CA GLY A 651 29.33 -13.12 8.37
C GLY A 651 29.57 -12.12 7.23
N GLU A 652 30.69 -11.40 7.34
CA GLU A 652 31.11 -10.38 6.37
C GLU A 652 31.23 -10.93 4.95
N ALA A 653 31.02 -10.07 3.96
CA ALA A 653 31.10 -10.40 2.53
C ALA A 653 31.43 -9.14 1.73
N ASP A 654 32.21 -9.31 0.66
CA ASP A 654 32.26 -8.31 -0.40
C ASP A 654 30.93 -8.28 -1.18
N MET A 655 30.70 -7.20 -1.93
CA MET A 655 29.42 -6.95 -2.61
C MET A 655 29.10 -8.01 -3.67
N ASP A 656 30.12 -8.60 -4.33
CA ASP A 656 29.92 -9.62 -5.34
C ASP A 656 29.55 -10.97 -4.70
N SER A 657 30.31 -11.38 -3.68
CA SER A 657 30.00 -12.55 -2.85
C SER A 657 28.62 -12.47 -2.22
N LEU A 658 28.19 -11.29 -1.76
CA LEU A 658 26.85 -11.08 -1.22
C LEU A 658 25.76 -11.34 -2.28
N SER A 659 25.97 -10.89 -3.53
CA SER A 659 25.03 -11.15 -4.63
C SER A 659 24.90 -12.66 -4.92
N HIS A 660 25.99 -13.42 -4.81
CA HIS A 660 25.99 -14.87 -4.92
C HIS A 660 25.21 -15.54 -3.79
N ARG A 661 25.49 -15.17 -2.53
CA ARG A 661 24.79 -15.71 -1.34
C ARG A 661 23.27 -15.53 -1.45
N LEU A 662 22.81 -14.37 -1.93
CA LEU A 662 21.39 -14.08 -2.12
C LEU A 662 20.74 -14.98 -3.18
N ILE A 663 21.41 -15.19 -4.32
CA ILE A 663 20.91 -16.06 -5.39
C ILE A 663 20.83 -17.51 -4.91
N ASP A 664 21.84 -17.96 -4.17
CA ASP A 664 21.90 -19.33 -3.67
C ASP A 664 20.88 -19.58 -2.56
N ALA A 665 20.66 -18.62 -1.66
CA ALA A 665 19.62 -18.68 -0.64
C ALA A 665 18.20 -18.78 -1.23
N ALA A 666 17.94 -18.16 -2.39
CA ALA A 666 16.65 -18.29 -3.06
C ALA A 666 16.40 -19.68 -3.68
N GLY A 667 17.46 -20.43 -3.98
CA GLY A 667 17.38 -21.80 -4.48
C GLY A 667 16.49 -21.97 -5.71
N THR A 668 15.59 -22.96 -5.67
CA THR A 668 14.61 -23.25 -6.73
C THR A 668 13.21 -22.71 -6.44
N ASP A 669 13.03 -22.05 -5.31
CA ASP A 669 11.73 -21.54 -4.90
C ASP A 669 11.36 -20.28 -5.72
N ARG A 670 10.24 -20.35 -6.43
CA ARG A 670 9.78 -19.26 -7.29
C ARG A 670 9.45 -17.99 -6.49
N ALA A 671 8.86 -18.12 -5.31
CA ALA A 671 8.51 -16.99 -4.46
C ALA A 671 9.75 -16.29 -3.88
N HIS A 672 10.78 -17.05 -3.47
CA HIS A 672 12.05 -16.49 -3.03
C HIS A 672 12.79 -15.79 -4.16
N ARG A 673 12.81 -16.39 -5.36
CA ARG A 673 13.41 -15.74 -6.54
C ARG A 673 12.75 -14.40 -6.82
N TYR A 674 11.41 -14.32 -6.77
CA TYR A 674 10.67 -13.07 -7.04
C TYR A 674 11.07 -11.91 -6.12
N ARG A 675 11.62 -12.19 -4.94
CA ARG A 675 12.08 -11.18 -4.00
C ARG A 675 13.42 -10.56 -4.39
N LEU A 676 14.22 -11.23 -5.21
CA LEU A 676 15.59 -10.81 -5.55
C LEU A 676 15.66 -9.69 -6.58
N LEU A 677 14.73 -9.63 -7.54
CA LEU A 677 14.79 -8.63 -8.62
C LEU A 677 13.56 -7.72 -8.61
N PRO A 678 13.66 -6.52 -9.21
CA PRO A 678 12.52 -5.64 -9.34
C PRO A 678 11.37 -6.29 -10.12
N PRO A 679 10.11 -6.01 -9.72
CA PRO A 679 8.93 -6.62 -10.32
C PRO A 679 8.82 -6.41 -11.83
N GLU A 680 9.29 -5.26 -12.34
CA GLU A 680 9.32 -4.89 -13.75
C GLU A 680 10.12 -5.87 -14.64
N LEU A 681 11.00 -6.69 -14.04
CA LEU A 681 11.75 -7.73 -14.75
C LEU A 681 10.99 -9.05 -14.86
N THR A 682 9.89 -9.22 -14.11
CA THR A 682 9.05 -10.42 -14.16
C THR A 682 8.40 -10.60 -15.52
N GLU A 683 7.95 -9.49 -16.11
CA GLU A 683 7.25 -9.47 -17.39
C GLU A 683 8.22 -9.49 -18.59
N ARG A 684 9.52 -9.37 -18.35
CA ARG A 684 10.52 -9.40 -19.43
C ARG A 684 10.87 -10.83 -19.80
N GLU A 685 10.60 -11.19 -21.06
CA GLU A 685 10.96 -12.50 -21.62
C GLU A 685 12.43 -12.87 -21.38
N ALA A 686 13.31 -11.87 -21.40
CA ALA A 686 14.75 -12.02 -21.16
C ALA A 686 15.11 -12.56 -19.75
N PHE A 687 14.19 -12.51 -18.78
CA PHE A 687 14.34 -13.02 -17.42
C PHE A 687 13.37 -14.18 -17.11
N ALA A 688 12.42 -14.49 -18.00
CA ALA A 688 11.44 -15.57 -17.82
C ALA A 688 12.04 -16.93 -17.39
N PRO A 689 13.21 -17.37 -17.92
CA PRO A 689 13.86 -18.59 -17.47
C PRO A 689 14.20 -18.62 -15.97
N PHE A 690 14.53 -17.48 -15.36
CA PHE A 690 14.84 -17.41 -13.93
C PHE A 690 13.63 -17.73 -13.05
N TRP A 691 12.45 -17.31 -13.49
CA TRP A 691 11.19 -17.50 -12.77
C TRP A 691 10.59 -18.88 -12.95
N ASN A 692 10.67 -19.41 -14.18
CA ASN A 692 9.87 -20.55 -14.60
C ASN A 692 10.63 -21.89 -14.61
N GLN A 693 11.96 -21.87 -14.55
CA GLN A 693 12.77 -23.10 -14.61
C GLN A 693 13.34 -23.44 -13.23
N ALA A 694 13.16 -24.69 -12.79
CA ALA A 694 13.75 -25.16 -11.54
C ALA A 694 15.29 -25.03 -11.58
N ALA A 695 15.94 -25.53 -12.63
CA ALA A 695 17.37 -25.37 -12.87
C ALA A 695 17.65 -24.18 -13.80
N VAL A 696 18.31 -23.15 -13.26
CA VAL A 696 18.64 -21.93 -14.02
C VAL A 696 20.03 -22.06 -14.63
N ALA A 697 20.14 -21.88 -15.95
CA ALA A 697 21.42 -21.90 -16.65
C ALA A 697 22.41 -20.84 -16.10
N VAL A 698 23.71 -21.15 -16.13
CA VAL A 698 24.79 -20.26 -15.63
C VAL A 698 24.70 -18.86 -16.27
N LYS A 699 24.42 -18.77 -17.57
CA LYS A 699 24.24 -17.50 -18.28
C LYS A 699 23.12 -16.65 -17.67
N MET A 700 22.00 -17.28 -17.29
CA MET A 700 20.88 -16.59 -16.66
C MET A 700 21.21 -16.19 -15.22
N ARG A 701 21.86 -17.07 -14.44
CA ARG A 701 22.36 -16.72 -13.10
C ARG A 701 23.30 -15.51 -13.14
N ASN A 702 24.22 -15.46 -14.10
CA ASN A 702 25.13 -14.32 -14.27
C ASN A 702 24.40 -13.02 -14.62
N ARG A 703 23.36 -13.09 -15.46
CA ARG A 703 22.51 -11.92 -15.77
C ARG A 703 21.78 -11.41 -14.52
N VAL A 704 21.20 -12.31 -13.73
CA VAL A 704 20.56 -11.97 -12.45
C VAL A 704 21.57 -11.36 -11.48
N ARG A 705 22.77 -11.96 -11.38
CA ARG A 705 23.87 -11.47 -10.54
C ARG A 705 24.25 -10.04 -10.87
N ARG A 706 24.52 -9.72 -12.15
CA ARG A 706 24.86 -8.34 -12.57
C ARG A 706 23.80 -7.33 -12.14
N ARG A 707 22.52 -7.67 -12.38
CA ARG A 707 21.42 -6.80 -11.99
C ARG A 707 21.33 -6.62 -10.47
N LEU A 708 21.45 -7.72 -9.71
CA LEU A 708 21.36 -7.71 -8.25
C LEU A 708 22.54 -6.97 -7.62
N LEU A 709 23.75 -7.18 -8.14
CA LEU A 709 24.96 -6.48 -7.72
C LEU A 709 24.78 -4.96 -7.82
N LEU A 710 24.19 -4.46 -8.91
CA LEU A 710 23.87 -3.04 -9.01
C LEU A 710 22.94 -2.56 -7.88
N ASP A 711 21.89 -3.32 -7.53
CA ASP A 711 20.98 -2.89 -6.46
C ASP A 711 21.68 -2.84 -5.10
N ILE A 712 22.57 -3.81 -4.82
CA ILE A 712 23.41 -3.83 -3.62
C ILE A 712 24.33 -2.60 -3.59
N LEU A 713 25.04 -2.33 -4.69
CA LEU A 713 25.93 -1.17 -4.80
C LEU A 713 25.17 0.16 -4.66
N LEU A 714 23.96 0.26 -5.19
CA LEU A 714 23.12 1.43 -5.02
C LEU A 714 22.70 1.63 -3.55
N GLU A 715 22.38 0.55 -2.83
CA GLU A 715 22.00 0.59 -1.40
C GLU A 715 23.16 1.04 -0.51
N PHE A 716 24.37 0.54 -0.74
CA PHE A 716 25.58 0.90 0.03
C PHE A 716 26.38 2.07 -0.56
N GLY A 717 25.91 2.67 -1.65
CA GLY A 717 26.56 3.80 -2.33
C GLY A 717 25.61 4.98 -2.46
N LEU A 718 25.03 5.16 -3.64
CA LEU A 718 24.21 6.33 -4.01
C LEU A 718 23.03 6.58 -3.06
N ARG A 719 22.44 5.53 -2.48
CA ARG A 719 21.27 5.62 -1.61
C ARG A 719 21.61 5.49 -0.13
N SER A 720 22.85 5.16 0.22
CA SER A 720 23.29 4.85 1.59
C SER A 720 22.85 5.89 2.62
N GLY A 721 22.95 7.18 2.28
CA GLY A 721 22.61 8.29 3.17
C GLY A 721 21.19 8.86 3.04
N VAL A 722 20.34 8.36 2.12
CA VAL A 722 19.03 8.97 1.83
C VAL A 722 17.89 8.10 2.35
N GLY A 723 17.27 8.57 3.43
CA GLY A 723 16.13 7.90 4.07
C GLY A 723 16.56 6.71 4.95
N ARG A 724 15.63 5.79 5.20
CA ARG A 724 15.87 4.58 5.99
C ARG A 724 16.58 3.53 5.13
N THR A 725 17.87 3.32 5.33
CA THR A 725 18.74 2.37 4.61
C THR A 725 19.41 1.41 5.59
N LEU A 726 20.11 0.40 5.10
CA LEU A 726 20.89 -0.49 5.96
C LEU A 726 21.93 0.27 6.79
N GLU A 727 22.63 1.25 6.20
CA GLU A 727 23.62 2.07 6.89
C GLU A 727 23.00 3.08 7.85
N SER A 728 21.92 3.75 7.45
CA SER A 728 21.31 4.77 8.32
C SER A 728 20.60 4.16 9.53
N THR A 729 20.16 2.90 9.43
CA THR A 729 19.61 2.14 10.56
C THR A 729 20.67 1.42 11.40
N GLY A 730 21.93 1.40 10.95
CA GLY A 730 22.98 0.60 11.59
C GLY A 730 22.79 -0.92 11.45
N SER A 731 21.94 -1.36 10.52
CA SER A 731 21.69 -2.80 10.28
C SER A 731 22.85 -3.48 9.55
N ALA A 732 23.55 -2.73 8.70
CA ALA A 732 24.80 -3.14 8.06
C ALA A 732 25.62 -1.90 7.70
N VAL A 733 26.94 -2.01 7.64
CA VAL A 733 27.86 -0.92 7.28
C VAL A 733 28.78 -1.43 6.18
N ALA A 734 29.00 -0.63 5.14
CA ALA A 734 30.05 -0.89 4.18
C ALA A 734 31.35 -0.20 4.61
N THR A 735 32.45 -0.93 4.54
CA THR A 735 33.79 -0.39 4.76
C THR A 735 34.62 -0.52 3.50
N LEU A 736 35.45 0.49 3.21
CA LEU A 736 36.43 0.39 2.14
C LEU A 736 37.63 -0.46 2.58
N ASP A 737 37.79 -1.63 1.95
CA ASP A 737 38.95 -2.49 2.11
C ASP A 737 40.00 -2.17 1.05
N VAL A 738 40.90 -1.23 1.38
CA VAL A 738 41.99 -0.78 0.50
C VAL A 738 43.31 -0.87 1.28
N ALA A 739 44.31 -1.50 0.68
CA ALA A 739 45.64 -1.64 1.27
C ALA A 739 46.27 -0.28 1.59
N GLU A 740 46.84 -0.13 2.79
CA GLU A 740 47.45 1.13 3.24
C GLU A 740 48.59 1.61 2.31
N THR A 741 49.31 0.68 1.70
CA THR A 741 50.36 0.98 0.72
C THR A 741 49.80 1.73 -0.49
N LEU A 742 48.64 1.32 -1.00
CA LEU A 742 47.99 1.98 -2.13
C LEU A 742 47.45 3.36 -1.73
N LEU A 743 46.81 3.47 -0.56
CA LEU A 743 46.33 4.76 -0.03
C LEU A 743 47.47 5.77 0.10
N ARG A 744 48.64 5.31 0.58
CA ARG A 744 49.84 6.14 0.71
C ARG A 744 50.38 6.59 -0.64
N THR A 745 50.48 5.68 -1.61
CA THR A 745 50.93 6.03 -2.97
C THR A 745 50.02 7.08 -3.60
N CYS A 746 48.69 6.89 -3.51
CA CYS A 746 47.73 7.87 -4.01
C CYS A 746 47.86 9.23 -3.32
N ALA A 747 48.13 9.24 -2.00
CA ALA A 747 48.32 10.49 -1.25
C ALA A 747 49.58 11.24 -1.69
N ALA A 748 50.67 10.51 -1.96
CA ALA A 748 51.93 11.08 -2.43
C ALA A 748 51.81 11.68 -3.83
N GLU A 749 51.24 10.91 -4.77
CA GLU A 749 50.99 11.37 -6.16
C GLU A 749 50.07 12.61 -6.19
N ALA A 750 49.05 12.60 -5.33
CA ALA A 750 48.13 13.71 -5.14
C ALA A 750 48.86 15.00 -4.75
N LEU A 751 49.67 14.94 -3.70
CA LEU A 751 50.44 16.08 -3.18
C LEU A 751 51.45 16.61 -4.20
N GLU A 752 52.15 15.71 -4.89
CA GLU A 752 53.10 16.06 -5.95
C GLU A 752 52.39 16.80 -7.09
N ALA A 753 51.23 16.29 -7.53
CA ALA A 753 50.46 16.90 -8.61
C ALA A 753 49.80 18.25 -8.24
N ALA A 754 49.64 18.54 -6.95
CA ALA A 754 49.03 19.79 -6.48
C ALA A 754 50.04 20.94 -6.28
N GLU A 755 51.34 20.70 -6.47
CA GLU A 755 52.42 21.69 -6.30
C GLU A 755 52.41 22.40 -4.93
N ILE A 756 51.87 21.75 -3.88
CA ILE A 756 51.74 22.34 -2.55
C ILE A 756 53.11 22.37 -1.87
N GLN A 757 53.63 23.56 -1.56
CA GLN A 757 54.79 23.72 -0.69
C GLN A 757 54.42 23.32 0.74
N LEU A 758 54.82 22.11 1.15
CA LEU A 758 54.67 21.63 2.51
C LEU A 758 55.67 22.34 3.44
N SER A 759 55.22 22.70 4.64
CA SER A 759 56.11 23.21 5.70
C SER A 759 57.13 22.14 6.15
N THR A 760 58.17 22.53 6.90
CA THR A 760 59.24 21.62 7.38
C THR A 760 58.76 20.44 8.23
N SER A 761 57.53 20.49 8.76
CA SER A 761 56.81 19.36 9.35
C SER A 761 55.61 19.00 8.48
N GLY A 762 55.84 18.19 7.44
CA GLY A 762 54.78 17.69 6.56
C GLY A 762 53.79 16.75 7.27
N PRO A 763 52.65 16.42 6.63
CA PRO A 763 51.68 15.47 7.16
C PRO A 763 52.31 14.08 7.35
N THR A 764 51.96 13.42 8.45
CA THR A 764 52.39 12.05 8.75
C THR A 764 51.72 11.04 7.81
N ASP A 765 52.31 9.85 7.64
CA ASP A 765 51.72 8.76 6.84
C ASP A 765 50.29 8.42 7.32
N ALA A 766 50.05 8.43 8.63
CA ALA A 766 48.72 8.21 9.19
C ALA A 766 47.70 9.29 8.77
N GLN A 767 48.11 10.55 8.71
CA GLN A 767 47.26 11.65 8.23
C GLN A 767 46.98 11.55 6.73
N LEU A 768 47.98 11.13 5.93
CA LEU A 768 47.82 10.90 4.50
C LEU A 768 46.85 9.77 4.19
N ILE A 769 47.01 8.64 4.88
CA ILE A 769 46.11 7.48 4.76
C ILE A 769 44.68 7.88 5.19
N ALA A 770 44.54 8.55 6.33
CA ALA A 770 43.23 9.03 6.81
C ALA A 770 42.57 10.00 5.82
N TRP A 771 43.35 10.89 5.20
CA TRP A 771 42.85 11.82 4.20
C TRP A 771 42.32 11.10 2.95
N VAL A 772 43.12 10.22 2.33
CA VAL A 772 42.70 9.49 1.13
C VAL A 772 41.50 8.59 1.43
N ARG A 773 41.51 7.87 2.57
CA ARG A 773 40.37 7.08 3.01
C ARG A 773 39.11 7.94 3.19
N GLY A 774 39.23 9.11 3.81
CA GLY A 774 38.13 10.05 3.96
C GLY A 774 37.59 10.58 2.62
N VAL A 775 38.46 10.80 1.63
CA VAL A 775 38.05 11.18 0.26
C VAL A 775 37.26 10.05 -0.41
N LEU A 776 37.72 8.80 -0.30
CA LEU A 776 37.05 7.64 -0.89
C LEU A 776 35.69 7.37 -0.22
N GLU A 777 35.60 7.44 1.11
CA GLU A 777 34.30 7.32 1.81
C GLU A 777 33.34 8.44 1.40
N ARG A 778 33.86 9.66 1.19
CA ARG A 778 33.06 10.77 0.68
C ARG A 778 32.61 10.56 -0.76
N MET A 779 33.41 9.91 -1.61
CA MET A 779 33.00 9.52 -2.96
C MET A 779 31.89 8.47 -2.92
N ARG A 780 32.06 7.40 -2.13
CA ARG A 780 31.07 6.33 -1.97
C ARG A 780 29.72 6.85 -1.49
N SER A 781 29.72 7.60 -0.39
CA SER A 781 28.52 8.22 0.21
C SER A 781 27.83 9.24 -0.71
N ARG A 782 28.54 9.76 -1.72
CA ARG A 782 27.98 10.63 -2.77
C ARG A 782 27.54 9.87 -4.02
N GLY A 783 27.65 8.54 -4.00
CA GLY A 783 27.17 7.67 -5.06
C GLY A 783 28.17 7.30 -6.13
N ALA A 784 29.48 7.42 -5.86
CA ALA A 784 30.49 6.78 -6.68
C ALA A 784 30.38 5.27 -6.47
N ILE A 785 29.98 4.54 -7.52
CA ILE A 785 29.85 3.08 -7.52
C ILE A 785 30.53 2.50 -8.75
N ASP A 786 31.36 1.48 -8.58
CA ASP A 786 31.94 0.77 -9.72
C ASP A 786 31.02 -0.36 -10.17
N HIS A 787 30.58 -0.25 -11.42
CA HIS A 787 29.77 -1.27 -12.09
C HIS A 787 30.03 -1.17 -13.58
N GLU A 788 30.08 -2.31 -14.27
CA GLU A 788 30.43 -2.38 -15.70
C GLU A 788 29.55 -1.48 -16.59
N TRP A 789 28.27 -1.35 -16.22
CA TRP A 789 27.32 -0.49 -16.93
C TRP A 789 27.62 1.01 -16.84
N PHE A 790 28.44 1.48 -15.89
CA PHE A 790 28.83 2.88 -15.79
C PHE A 790 30.17 3.20 -16.46
N ILE A 791 30.86 2.23 -17.05
CA ILE A 791 32.16 2.45 -17.72
C ILE A 791 32.04 3.55 -18.79
N LYS A 792 31.07 3.45 -19.71
CA LYS A 792 30.87 4.44 -20.78
C LYS A 792 30.42 5.80 -20.24
N PHE A 793 29.61 5.81 -19.18
CA PHE A 793 29.18 7.03 -18.50
C PHE A 793 30.38 7.79 -17.92
N ARG A 794 31.32 7.08 -17.28
CA ARG A 794 32.57 7.66 -16.76
C ARG A 794 33.51 8.12 -17.88
N GLN A 795 33.69 7.31 -18.93
CA GLN A 795 34.58 7.62 -20.05
C GLN A 795 34.10 8.81 -20.90
N GLN A 796 32.82 9.17 -20.82
CA GLN A 796 32.23 10.29 -21.56
C GLN A 796 31.75 11.41 -20.64
N ASP A 797 32.57 11.77 -19.64
CA ASP A 797 32.39 12.93 -18.77
C ASP A 797 30.99 13.03 -18.11
N GLY A 798 30.34 11.89 -17.83
CA GLY A 798 29.03 11.86 -17.18
C GLY A 798 27.86 12.12 -18.13
N ASN A 799 28.01 11.83 -19.42
CA ASN A 799 26.92 11.94 -20.38
C ASN A 799 25.76 11.00 -20.01
N ARG A 800 24.66 11.60 -19.53
CA ARG A 800 23.44 10.90 -19.08
C ARG A 800 22.82 9.98 -20.13
N TRP A 801 23.10 10.16 -21.42
CA TRP A 801 22.58 9.29 -22.46
C TRP A 801 22.90 7.81 -22.21
N TRP A 802 24.09 7.48 -21.70
CA TRP A 802 24.52 6.10 -21.41
C TRP A 802 23.80 5.43 -20.24
N ILE A 803 23.18 6.22 -19.36
CA ILE A 803 22.40 5.72 -18.22
C ILE A 803 20.88 5.94 -18.41
N THR A 804 20.46 6.38 -19.60
CA THR A 804 19.05 6.64 -19.95
C THR A 804 18.64 5.98 -21.27
N GLY A 805 19.05 6.55 -22.39
CA GLY A 805 18.72 6.12 -23.75
C GLY A 805 19.59 4.95 -24.22
N GLY A 806 20.90 5.08 -24.09
CA GLY A 806 21.91 4.10 -24.49
C GLY A 806 22.21 3.00 -23.45
N ARG A 807 21.37 2.88 -22.42
CA ARG A 807 21.50 1.87 -21.35
C ARG A 807 21.17 0.47 -21.86
N ASP A 808 21.76 -0.56 -21.24
CA ASP A 808 21.46 -1.95 -21.60
C ASP A 808 20.15 -2.45 -20.98
N ARG A 809 19.03 -2.12 -21.65
CA ARG A 809 17.69 -2.54 -21.22
C ARG A 809 17.53 -4.06 -21.24
N GLY A 810 18.22 -4.76 -22.14
CA GLY A 810 18.12 -6.21 -22.31
C GLY A 810 18.72 -6.98 -21.13
N GLU A 811 19.74 -6.42 -20.48
CA GLU A 811 20.33 -6.97 -19.25
C GLU A 811 19.67 -6.44 -17.96
N GLY A 812 18.60 -5.64 -18.07
CA GLY A 812 17.83 -5.16 -16.93
C GLY A 812 18.36 -3.87 -16.28
N MET A 813 19.33 -3.18 -16.90
CA MET A 813 19.87 -1.92 -16.37
C MET A 813 18.75 -0.89 -16.16
N PRO A 814 18.57 -0.32 -14.94
CA PRO A 814 17.58 0.71 -14.67
C PRO A 814 17.94 2.04 -15.35
N GLY A 815 16.96 2.95 -15.46
CA GLY A 815 17.15 4.25 -16.11
C GLY A 815 17.32 5.37 -15.09
N PHE A 816 18.29 6.24 -15.32
CA PHE A 816 18.60 7.39 -14.46
C PHE A 816 18.19 8.70 -15.15
N GLY A 817 16.87 8.90 -15.27
CA GLY A 817 16.27 10.04 -15.99
C GLY A 817 16.52 11.42 -15.38
N LYS A 818 16.11 12.48 -16.09
CA LYS A 818 16.22 13.86 -15.61
C LYS A 818 15.46 14.05 -14.29
N GLY A 819 16.11 14.62 -13.27
CA GLY A 819 15.56 14.78 -11.91
C GLY A 819 15.79 13.60 -10.96
N ASN A 820 16.25 12.43 -11.43
CA ASN A 820 16.67 11.33 -10.56
C ASN A 820 18.15 11.47 -10.18
N SER A 821 18.50 11.07 -8.96
CA SER A 821 19.90 10.91 -8.55
C SER A 821 20.58 9.86 -9.42
N ALA A 822 21.75 10.19 -9.96
CA ALA A 822 22.59 9.28 -10.73
C ALA A 822 23.90 9.06 -9.97
N PRO A 823 24.63 7.97 -10.25
CA PRO A 823 25.98 7.78 -9.74
C PRO A 823 26.85 9.01 -10.02
N ALA A 824 27.47 9.55 -8.98
CA ALA A 824 28.28 10.75 -9.09
C ALA A 824 29.75 10.40 -8.85
N PHE A 825 30.60 10.80 -9.79
CA PHE A 825 32.05 10.65 -9.71
C PHE A 825 32.69 12.04 -9.72
N PRO A 826 33.78 12.25 -8.97
CA PRO A 826 34.58 13.47 -9.09
C PRO A 826 35.27 13.51 -10.46
N VAL A 827 35.27 14.69 -11.12
CA VAL A 827 35.95 14.88 -12.41
C VAL A 827 36.73 16.20 -12.45
N LEU A 828 37.89 16.16 -13.12
CA LEU A 828 38.70 17.33 -13.47
C LEU A 828 38.31 17.84 -14.87
N GLY A 829 37.75 19.05 -14.94
CA GLY A 829 37.24 19.62 -16.21
C GLY A 829 36.00 18.90 -16.73
N GLY A 830 35.43 19.38 -17.84
CA GLY A 830 34.27 18.74 -18.47
C GLY A 830 33.85 19.47 -19.74
N SER A 831 33.68 18.71 -20.83
CA SER A 831 33.22 19.21 -22.14
C SER A 831 31.68 19.22 -22.27
N ALA A 832 30.98 18.51 -21.40
CA ALA A 832 29.52 18.39 -21.42
C ALA A 832 28.86 19.62 -20.76
N ARG A 833 27.95 20.27 -21.50
CA ARG A 833 27.18 21.45 -21.01
C ARG A 833 26.26 21.14 -19.82
N ASP A 834 25.84 19.88 -19.66
CA ASP A 834 25.02 19.36 -18.56
C ASP A 834 25.66 18.07 -18.03
N THR A 835 26.43 18.13 -16.93
CA THR A 835 27.01 16.96 -16.26
C THR A 835 26.59 16.90 -14.80
N ASP A 836 26.24 15.70 -14.31
CA ASP A 836 25.98 15.45 -12.89
C ASP A 836 27.27 15.24 -12.09
N LEU A 837 28.41 15.17 -12.77
CA LEU A 837 29.68 14.90 -12.12
C LEU A 837 30.12 16.13 -11.31
N ALA A 838 30.57 15.87 -10.09
CA ALA A 838 30.98 16.93 -9.19
C ALA A 838 32.31 17.50 -9.68
N SER A 839 32.25 18.67 -10.31
CA SER A 839 33.46 19.41 -10.69
C SER A 839 34.30 19.71 -9.46
N ILE A 840 35.55 19.26 -9.47
CA ILE A 840 36.50 19.46 -8.36
C ILE A 840 36.72 20.96 -8.05
N HIS A 841 36.47 21.87 -9.00
CA HIS A 841 36.55 23.32 -8.77
C HIS A 841 35.44 23.87 -7.86
N ARG A 842 34.27 23.21 -7.77
CA ARG A 842 33.16 23.58 -6.88
C ARG A 842 33.23 22.89 -5.50
N LEU A 843 34.21 22.00 -5.30
CA LEU A 843 34.38 21.25 -4.05
C LEU A 843 35.37 21.94 -3.11
N THR A 844 35.15 21.75 -1.81
CA THR A 844 36.01 22.20 -0.70
C THR A 844 37.48 21.81 -0.88
N TRP A 845 38.39 22.54 -0.22
CA TRP A 845 39.86 22.45 -0.30
C TRP A 845 40.46 21.02 -0.34
N CYS A 846 39.80 20.05 0.29
CA CYS A 846 40.21 18.63 0.37
C CYS A 846 40.34 17.88 -0.97
N TYR A 847 39.68 18.32 -2.04
CA TYR A 847 39.85 17.71 -3.38
C TYR A 847 40.89 18.43 -4.26
N ARG A 848 41.28 19.67 -3.91
CA ARG A 848 42.30 20.43 -4.68
C ARG A 848 43.70 19.86 -4.51
N GLY A 849 43.97 19.18 -3.39
CA GLY A 849 45.24 18.52 -3.14
C GLY A 849 45.40 17.14 -3.79
N VAL A 850 44.33 16.55 -4.36
CA VAL A 850 44.39 15.28 -5.09
C VAL A 850 44.40 15.58 -6.57
N GLY A 851 45.58 15.79 -7.17
CA GLY A 851 45.70 15.95 -8.62
C GLY A 851 45.31 14.68 -9.39
N MET A 852 44.01 14.36 -9.45
CA MET A 852 43.46 13.15 -10.09
C MET A 852 43.49 13.26 -11.63
N LYS A 853 44.68 13.21 -12.25
CA LYS A 853 44.82 13.28 -13.72
C LYS A 853 44.24 12.09 -14.48
N LYS A 854 43.88 10.99 -13.81
CA LYS A 854 43.11 9.84 -14.32
C LYS A 854 42.75 8.99 -13.10
N VAL A 855 41.51 8.51 -13.01
CA VAL A 855 41.19 7.41 -12.08
C VAL A 855 41.88 6.16 -12.63
N PRO A 856 42.85 5.54 -11.93
CA PRO A 856 43.34 4.22 -12.31
C PRO A 856 42.15 3.27 -12.27
N SER A 857 41.98 2.44 -13.29
CA SER A 857 40.95 1.39 -13.34
C SER A 857 41.04 0.38 -12.19
N GLU A 858 42.08 0.46 -11.36
CA GLU A 858 42.38 -0.43 -10.25
C GLU A 858 41.82 0.05 -8.89
N LEU A 859 41.25 1.27 -8.83
CA LEU A 859 40.59 1.83 -7.63
C LEU A 859 39.05 1.87 -7.75
N GLY A 860 38.51 1.27 -8.83
CA GLY A 860 37.07 1.10 -9.06
C GLY A 860 36.54 -0.09 -8.30
#